data_AF-A0A8C3PYY1-F1
#
_entry.id   AF-A0A8C3PYY1-F1
#
_cell.length_a   1.000
_cell.length_b   1.000
_cell.length_c   1.000
_cell.angle_alpha   90.00
_cell.angle_beta   90.00
_cell.angle_gamma   90.00
#
_symmetry.space_group_name_H-M   'P 1'
#
loop_
_entity.id
_entity.type
_entity.pdbx_description
1 polymer ?
#
loop_
_entity_poly.entity_id
_entity_poly.type
_entity_poly.pdbx_seq_one_letter_code
_entity_poly.pdbx_strand_id
1 'polypeptide(L)'
;MWPFICQFIEKLFRETIEPAVRGANNHLSTFSFTKIDIGHQPLRINGVKVYTENVDKRQIILDLQISFVGNCEIDLEIKRYFCRAGVKSIQIHGTMRVILEPLIGDMPLIGALSLFFLRKPLLEINWTGLTNLLDVPGLNGLSDTIILDIISNYLVLPNRITVPLVSEVQIAQLRFPIPKGVVRIHFIEAQDLEGKDTYLKGIVKGKSDPYGIIRVGNQIFQSKVIKENLNPKWNEVYECALAFPKLPAEPATVMYLFGVRLFHITLLNFQWFTLDEVSKGKLHLKLEWLTLMPTAENLDKVLTSIRADKDQANDGLSSALLILYLDSARNLPSIYEGNFGCGYLKERRASGLVFCENTTSLYRALFSGKKLNSNPNPLVLLSVGHKAQESKIRYKTNEPVWEENFTFFVHNPKRQDLEVEVRDEQHQCSLGNFKLPLSQLLESEDLTMHQRFQLSNSGPNSTINMKIALRVLSLEKQTRSPDHQHSAQVKRPSVSKDARKSSFKPQVPVSPPLDSSKHAPASPATDSDKKTDVAEKSQPPNASPQWPTDLSRSSSSLHASNFNYSPSHLSVKEPTPSIASDISLPIATQELRQRLRQLENGTTLGQSPLGQIQLTIRHSSQRNKLIVVVHSCRNLIAFSEEGSDPYVRMYLLPDKRRSGRRKTHVSKKTLNPVFDQIFDFSVSLPEVQRRTLDVAVKNSGGFLSKDKGLLGKVLIPLASEELAKGWTQW
;
A
#
# COMPACT_ATOMS: atom_id res chain seq x y z
N MET A 1 22.88 -11.47 25.85
CA MET A 1 22.06 -10.34 25.35
C MET A 1 20.62 -10.71 25.02
N TRP A 2 20.29 -11.95 24.63
CA TRP A 2 18.97 -12.30 24.06
C TRP A 2 17.73 -11.74 24.80
N PRO A 3 17.58 -11.82 26.14
CA PRO A 3 16.41 -11.25 26.81
C PRO A 3 16.20 -9.74 26.60
N PHE A 4 17.30 -8.97 26.54
CA PHE A 4 17.25 -7.53 26.25
C PHE A 4 16.90 -7.25 24.78
N ILE A 5 17.31 -8.14 23.86
CA ILE A 5 16.91 -8.08 22.45
C ILE A 5 15.40 -8.37 22.34
N CYS A 6 14.86 -9.33 23.09
CA CYS A 6 13.41 -9.58 23.14
C CYS A 6 12.63 -8.36 23.67
N GLN A 7 13.11 -7.71 24.74
CA GLN A 7 12.52 -6.47 25.26
C GLN A 7 12.53 -5.34 24.21
N PHE A 8 13.63 -5.18 23.47
CA PHE A 8 13.70 -4.23 22.37
C PHE A 8 12.73 -4.57 21.24
N ILE A 9 12.60 -5.85 20.87
CA ILE A 9 11.66 -6.29 19.83
C ILE A 9 10.21 -6.05 20.28
N GLU A 10 9.84 -6.33 21.54
CA GLU A 10 8.51 -6.00 22.05
C GLU A 10 8.22 -4.50 21.93
N LYS A 11 9.17 -3.66 22.35
CA LYS A 11 9.06 -2.19 22.22
C LYS A 11 8.89 -1.76 20.77
N LEU A 12 9.69 -2.29 19.85
CA LEU A 12 9.61 -2.04 18.41
C LEU A 12 8.23 -2.41 17.84
N PHE A 13 7.70 -3.56 18.22
CA PHE A 13 6.37 -4.02 17.78
C PHE A 13 5.26 -3.08 18.27
N ARG A 14 5.30 -2.67 19.55
CA ARG A 14 4.26 -1.81 20.15
C ARG A 14 4.33 -0.34 19.72
N GLU A 15 5.53 0.23 19.63
CA GLU A 15 5.72 1.67 19.39
C GLU A 15 5.94 2.03 17.93
N THR A 16 6.42 1.10 17.08
CA THR A 16 6.72 1.37 15.66
C THR A 16 5.80 0.59 14.72
N ILE A 17 5.70 -0.73 14.89
CA ILE A 17 4.96 -1.59 13.94
C ILE A 17 3.44 -1.44 14.13
N GLU A 18 2.92 -1.50 15.36
CA GLU A 18 1.49 -1.38 15.63
C GLU A 18 0.87 -0.06 15.13
N PRO A 19 1.47 1.14 15.33
CA PRO A 19 0.99 2.37 14.71
C PRO A 19 1.04 2.35 13.18
N ALA A 20 2.08 1.76 12.58
CA ALA A 20 2.18 1.64 11.12
C ALA A 20 1.08 0.74 10.54
N VAL A 21 0.78 -0.40 11.18
CA VAL A 21 -0.31 -1.30 10.78
C VAL A 21 -1.68 -0.62 10.95
N ARG A 22 -1.90 0.11 12.06
CA ARG A 22 -3.13 0.90 12.26
C ARG A 22 -3.33 1.97 11.19
N GLY A 23 -2.26 2.67 10.80
CA GLY A 23 -2.28 3.74 9.81
C GLY A 23 -2.41 3.25 8.35
N ALA A 24 -2.03 2.01 8.06
CA ALA A 24 -2.05 1.47 6.70
C ALA A 24 -3.46 1.27 6.11
N ASN A 25 -4.49 1.10 6.96
CA ASN A 25 -5.87 0.94 6.49
C ASN A 25 -6.89 1.33 7.57
N ASN A 26 -7.95 2.07 7.21
CA ASN A 26 -9.03 2.46 8.12
C ASN A 26 -9.72 1.29 8.85
N HIS A 27 -9.68 0.08 8.26
CA HIS A 27 -10.18 -1.14 8.88
C HIS A 27 -9.25 -1.69 9.99
N LEU A 28 -7.95 -1.41 9.90
CA LEU A 28 -6.90 -1.77 10.87
C LEU A 28 -6.74 -0.77 12.01
N SER A 29 -7.47 0.35 12.02
CA SER A 29 -7.42 1.38 13.08
C SER A 29 -7.55 0.87 14.53
N THR A 30 -8.11 -0.34 14.73
CA THR A 30 -8.26 -1.00 16.05
C THR A 30 -7.38 -2.25 16.22
N PHE A 31 -6.40 -2.45 15.35
CA PHE A 31 -5.36 -3.47 15.46
C PHE A 31 -4.54 -3.27 16.74
N SER A 32 -4.11 -4.34 17.40
CA SER A 32 -3.15 -4.31 18.50
C SER A 32 -2.46 -5.65 18.69
N PHE A 33 -1.19 -5.65 19.08
CA PHE A 33 -0.50 -6.85 19.57
C PHE A 33 -0.87 -7.12 21.03
N THR A 34 -1.58 -8.22 21.28
CA THR A 34 -1.99 -8.60 22.64
C THR A 34 -0.88 -9.33 23.40
N LYS A 35 -0.02 -10.07 22.69
CA LYS A 35 1.16 -10.76 23.23
C LYS A 35 2.28 -10.73 22.19
N ILE A 36 3.52 -10.55 22.64
CA ILE A 36 4.72 -10.59 21.80
C ILE A 36 5.77 -11.39 22.55
N ASP A 37 5.92 -12.67 22.21
CA ASP A 37 7.01 -13.52 22.66
C ASP A 37 7.75 -14.06 21.42
N ILE A 38 9.07 -13.85 21.36
CA ILE A 38 9.93 -14.32 20.26
C ILE A 38 10.63 -15.65 20.63
N GLY A 39 10.39 -16.15 21.84
CA GLY A 39 10.96 -17.39 22.36
C GLY A 39 12.41 -17.25 22.86
N HIS A 40 12.94 -18.35 23.38
CA HIS A 40 14.27 -18.38 24.02
C HIS A 40 15.43 -18.70 23.06
N GLN A 41 15.14 -19.07 21.81
CA GLN A 41 16.18 -19.39 20.82
C GLN A 41 16.75 -18.10 20.21
N PRO A 42 18.05 -17.82 20.33
CA PRO A 42 18.64 -16.58 19.82
C PRO A 42 18.86 -16.59 18.31
N LEU A 43 18.88 -15.40 17.71
CA LEU A 43 19.38 -15.22 16.34
C LEU A 43 20.85 -15.67 16.26
N ARG A 44 21.22 -16.24 15.11
CA ARG A 44 22.59 -16.69 14.80
C ARG A 44 23.18 -15.83 13.69
N ILE A 45 24.47 -15.52 13.81
CA ILE A 45 25.25 -14.83 12.79
C ILE A 45 26.20 -15.87 12.20
N ASN A 46 25.95 -16.27 10.95
CA ASN A 46 26.69 -17.34 10.28
C ASN A 46 27.93 -16.83 9.53
N GLY A 47 28.01 -15.52 9.30
CA GLY A 47 29.11 -14.87 8.60
C GLY A 47 29.06 -13.36 8.76
N VAL A 48 30.23 -12.71 8.74
CA VAL A 48 30.40 -11.26 8.87
C VAL A 48 31.31 -10.78 7.75
N LYS A 49 30.91 -9.73 7.03
CA LYS A 49 31.73 -9.06 6.01
C LYS A 49 31.79 -7.56 6.27
N VAL A 50 32.99 -7.00 6.36
CA VAL A 50 33.23 -5.57 6.48
C VAL A 50 33.49 -5.00 5.07
N TYR A 51 32.97 -3.81 4.80
CA TYR A 51 33.22 -3.10 3.55
C TYR A 51 34.22 -1.96 3.76
N THR A 52 35.30 -1.96 2.98
CA THR A 52 36.38 -0.96 3.00
C THR A 52 36.48 -0.16 1.70
N GLU A 53 36.06 -0.74 0.58
CA GLU A 53 36.06 -0.10 -0.75
C GLU A 53 34.77 0.68 -1.01
N ASN A 54 34.89 1.89 -1.59
CA ASN A 54 33.75 2.77 -1.91
C ASN A 54 32.86 3.16 -0.70
N VAL A 55 33.37 3.06 0.53
CA VAL A 55 32.67 3.48 1.76
C VAL A 55 33.13 4.89 2.17
N ASP A 56 32.19 5.75 2.57
CA ASP A 56 32.50 7.04 3.19
C ASP A 56 33.35 6.84 4.46
N LYS A 57 34.40 7.64 4.65
CA LYS A 57 35.28 7.57 5.83
C LYS A 57 34.56 7.87 7.15
N ARG A 58 33.34 8.41 7.10
CA ARG A 58 32.49 8.75 8.26
C ARG A 58 31.52 7.63 8.70
N GLN A 59 31.56 6.46 8.06
CA GLN A 59 30.69 5.32 8.40
C GLN A 59 31.44 3.99 8.33
N ILE A 60 31.01 3.00 9.11
CA ILE A 60 31.42 1.59 8.94
C ILE A 60 30.22 0.80 8.42
N ILE A 61 30.43 -0.06 7.43
CA ILE A 61 29.38 -0.93 6.87
C ILE A 61 29.75 -2.39 7.12
N LEU A 62 28.85 -3.11 7.79
CA LEU A 62 28.92 -4.53 8.09
C LEU A 62 27.75 -5.25 7.42
N ASP A 63 28.01 -6.37 6.77
CA ASP A 63 27.00 -7.32 6.33
C ASP A 63 27.06 -8.58 7.20
N LEU A 64 25.95 -8.87 7.87
CA LEU A 64 25.78 -10.00 8.79
C LEU A 64 24.84 -11.03 8.13
N GLN A 65 25.30 -12.26 7.96
CA GLN A 65 24.45 -13.35 7.49
C GLN A 65 23.64 -13.88 8.67
N ILE A 66 22.35 -13.51 8.72
CA ILE A 66 21.44 -13.85 9.83
C ILE A 66 20.69 -15.13 9.51
N SER A 67 20.61 -16.00 10.52
CA SER A 67 19.70 -17.14 10.58
C SER A 67 18.96 -17.09 11.91
N PHE A 68 17.63 -17.14 11.86
CA PHE A 68 16.76 -17.28 13.02
C PHE A 68 15.69 -18.33 12.70
N VAL A 69 15.53 -19.31 13.59
CA VAL A 69 14.48 -20.32 13.53
C VAL A 69 14.00 -20.50 14.96
N GLY A 70 12.76 -20.10 15.22
CA GLY A 70 12.22 -20.08 16.59
C GLY A 70 10.72 -20.26 16.63
N ASN A 71 10.27 -21.01 17.64
CA ASN A 71 8.88 -20.95 18.09
C ASN A 71 8.65 -19.64 18.85
N CYS A 72 7.51 -19.02 18.61
CA CYS A 72 7.15 -17.70 19.12
C CYS A 72 5.64 -17.68 19.44
N GLU A 73 5.19 -16.64 20.12
CA GLU A 73 3.77 -16.39 20.38
C GLU A 73 3.49 -14.90 20.23
N ILE A 74 3.22 -14.48 18.99
CA ILE A 74 2.84 -13.10 18.67
C ILE A 74 1.34 -13.09 18.36
N ASP A 75 0.53 -12.68 19.34
CA ASP A 75 -0.92 -12.60 19.18
C ASP A 75 -1.35 -11.19 18.76
N LEU A 76 -2.29 -11.14 17.81
CA LEU A 76 -2.87 -9.90 17.30
C LEU A 76 -4.40 -9.92 17.38
N GLU A 77 -4.96 -8.75 17.68
CA GLU A 77 -6.41 -8.53 17.78
C GLU A 77 -6.82 -7.31 16.96
N ILE A 78 -7.90 -7.41 16.19
CA ILE A 78 -8.56 -6.26 15.56
C ILE A 78 -9.95 -6.12 16.19
N LYS A 79 -10.02 -5.27 17.22
CA LYS A 79 -11.19 -5.18 18.13
C LYS A 79 -12.49 -4.85 17.40
N ARG A 80 -12.44 -4.03 16.34
CA ARG A 80 -13.59 -3.67 15.48
C ARG A 80 -14.30 -4.88 14.85
N TYR A 81 -13.58 -5.98 14.65
CA TYR A 81 -14.10 -7.19 13.99
C TYR A 81 -14.12 -8.42 14.90
N PHE A 82 -13.70 -8.28 16.18
CA PHE A 82 -13.45 -9.41 17.08
C PHE A 82 -12.52 -10.47 16.48
N CYS A 83 -11.65 -10.05 15.55
CA CYS A 83 -10.70 -10.92 14.88
C CYS A 83 -9.49 -11.13 15.80
N ARG A 84 -9.14 -12.40 16.02
CA ARG A 84 -7.88 -12.82 16.64
C ARG A 84 -7.15 -13.79 15.73
N ALA A 85 -5.86 -13.57 15.61
CA ALA A 85 -4.90 -14.44 14.94
C ALA A 85 -3.56 -14.34 15.70
N GLY A 86 -2.59 -15.15 15.33
CA GLY A 86 -1.25 -15.04 15.90
C GLY A 86 -0.20 -15.75 15.07
N VAL A 87 1.05 -15.71 15.54
CA VAL A 87 2.21 -16.36 14.93
C VAL A 87 2.85 -17.32 15.93
N LYS A 88 2.99 -18.58 15.52
CA LYS A 88 3.52 -19.71 16.31
C LYS A 88 5.02 -19.99 16.10
N SER A 89 5.53 -19.71 14.91
CA SER A 89 6.96 -19.81 14.63
C SER A 89 7.33 -18.96 13.44
N ILE A 90 8.58 -18.49 13.45
CA ILE A 90 9.17 -17.64 12.44
C ILE A 90 10.52 -18.23 12.03
N GLN A 91 10.77 -18.29 10.72
CA GLN A 91 12.10 -18.50 10.16
C GLN A 91 12.53 -17.26 9.37
N ILE A 92 13.75 -16.78 9.61
CA ILE A 92 14.35 -15.65 8.88
C ILE A 92 15.77 -16.04 8.46
N HIS A 93 16.04 -16.00 7.16
CA HIS A 93 17.37 -16.17 6.59
C HIS A 93 17.70 -15.04 5.61
N GLY A 94 18.83 -14.37 5.79
CA GLY A 94 19.26 -13.33 4.85
C GLY A 94 20.41 -12.46 5.36
N THR A 95 20.92 -11.61 4.47
CA THR A 95 21.99 -10.67 4.82
C THR A 95 21.41 -9.37 5.37
N MET A 96 21.61 -9.14 6.66
CA MET A 96 21.31 -7.87 7.33
C MET A 96 22.54 -6.96 7.25
N ARG A 97 22.37 -5.76 6.70
CA ARG A 97 23.36 -4.70 6.75
C ARG A 97 23.21 -3.90 8.03
N VAL A 98 24.33 -3.65 8.69
CA VAL A 98 24.48 -2.72 9.81
C VAL A 98 25.41 -1.60 9.37
N ILE A 99 24.91 -0.37 9.39
CA ILE A 99 25.70 0.84 9.15
C ILE A 99 25.92 1.53 10.50
N LEU A 100 27.16 1.86 10.80
CA LEU A 100 27.57 2.62 11.98
C LEU A 100 27.92 4.04 11.50
N GLU A 101 27.02 4.99 11.71
CA GLU A 101 27.09 6.37 11.18
C GLU A 101 26.35 7.32 12.15
N PRO A 102 26.82 8.58 12.34
CA PRO A 102 28.15 9.07 11.99
C PRO A 102 29.23 8.47 12.92
N LEU A 103 30.46 8.33 12.43
CA LEU A 103 31.61 8.19 13.32
C LEU A 103 31.91 9.54 13.99
N ILE A 104 32.16 9.52 15.30
CA ILE A 104 32.43 10.69 16.14
C ILE A 104 33.81 10.57 16.80
N GLY A 105 34.45 11.71 17.09
CA GLY A 105 35.80 11.75 17.66
C GLY A 105 35.89 11.35 19.14
N ASP A 106 34.73 11.33 19.83
CA ASP A 106 34.60 11.04 21.26
C ASP A 106 33.86 9.71 21.50
N MET A 107 34.12 9.04 22.62
CA MET A 107 33.39 7.84 23.04
C MET A 107 31.87 8.13 23.13
N PRO A 108 30.96 7.32 22.53
CA PRO A 108 31.11 5.93 22.08
C PRO A 108 31.67 5.70 20.65
N LEU A 109 32.30 6.70 20.02
CA LEU A 109 32.89 6.67 18.65
C LEU A 109 31.89 6.48 17.50
N ILE A 110 30.67 6.03 17.80
CA ILE A 110 29.59 5.78 16.84
C ILE A 110 28.34 6.53 17.31
N GLY A 111 27.78 7.37 16.44
CA GLY A 111 26.59 8.16 16.75
C GLY A 111 25.30 7.32 16.76
N ALA A 112 25.14 6.41 15.78
CA ALA A 112 24.03 5.48 15.73
C ALA A 112 24.35 4.21 14.93
N LEU A 113 23.49 3.21 15.10
CA LEU A 113 23.43 1.98 14.31
C LEU A 113 22.17 2.01 13.43
N SER A 114 22.31 1.79 12.13
CA SER A 114 21.19 1.60 11.20
C SER A 114 21.17 0.15 10.69
N LEU A 115 20.07 -0.57 10.90
CA LEU A 115 19.91 -1.99 10.56
C LEU A 115 18.79 -2.20 9.54
N PHE A 116 19.04 -2.97 8.48
CA PHE A 116 18.07 -3.37 7.45
C PHE A 116 18.55 -4.60 6.66
N PHE A 117 17.66 -5.34 6.00
CA PHE A 117 18.06 -6.41 5.07
C PHE A 117 18.37 -5.87 3.67
N LEU A 118 19.41 -6.43 3.01
CA LEU A 118 19.87 -5.98 1.69
C LEU A 118 18.97 -6.40 0.52
N ARG A 119 18.38 -7.58 0.66
CA ARG A 119 17.42 -8.19 -0.26
C ARG A 119 16.28 -8.71 0.61
N LYS A 120 15.11 -9.00 0.03
CA LYS A 120 14.03 -9.64 0.77
C LYS A 120 14.58 -10.90 1.47
N PRO A 121 14.51 -11.01 2.81
CA PRO A 121 14.96 -12.23 3.48
C PRO A 121 14.04 -13.39 3.08
N LEU A 122 14.57 -14.61 3.12
CA LEU A 122 13.74 -15.80 3.13
C LEU A 122 13.00 -15.81 4.47
N LEU A 123 11.69 -15.67 4.41
CA LEU A 123 10.80 -15.52 5.56
C LEU A 123 9.73 -16.59 5.51
N GLU A 124 9.61 -17.38 6.56
CA GLU A 124 8.48 -18.29 6.78
C GLU A 124 7.80 -17.92 8.10
N ILE A 125 6.46 -17.91 8.09
CA ILE A 125 5.63 -17.54 9.24
C ILE A 125 4.51 -18.57 9.37
N ASN A 126 4.46 -19.27 10.50
CA ASN A 126 3.38 -20.21 10.80
C ASN A 126 2.31 -19.54 11.65
N TRP A 127 1.11 -19.39 11.09
CA TRP A 127 0.02 -18.64 11.71
C TRP A 127 -0.96 -19.50 12.54
N THR A 128 -1.61 -18.86 13.50
CA THR A 128 -2.89 -19.29 14.08
C THR A 128 -4.02 -18.39 13.61
N GLY A 129 -5.13 -18.98 13.15
CA GLY A 129 -6.33 -18.21 12.81
C GLY A 129 -6.17 -17.24 11.64
N LEU A 130 -5.21 -17.45 10.72
CA LEU A 130 -4.99 -16.57 9.56
C LEU A 130 -6.28 -16.32 8.74
N THR A 131 -7.13 -17.33 8.60
CA THR A 131 -8.45 -17.21 7.96
C THR A 131 -9.30 -16.09 8.57
N ASN A 132 -9.27 -15.94 9.90
CA ASN A 132 -9.99 -14.87 10.61
C ASN A 132 -9.49 -13.48 10.18
N LEU A 133 -8.18 -13.35 9.94
CA LEU A 133 -7.53 -12.12 9.50
C LEU A 133 -7.86 -11.83 8.03
N LEU A 134 -7.86 -12.84 7.16
CA LEU A 134 -8.20 -12.68 5.73
C LEU A 134 -9.69 -12.34 5.49
N ASP A 135 -10.58 -12.70 6.42
CA ASP A 135 -11.99 -12.34 6.43
C ASP A 135 -12.27 -10.87 6.86
N VAL A 136 -11.26 -10.15 7.36
CA VAL A 136 -11.39 -8.75 7.79
C VAL A 136 -11.55 -7.81 6.58
N PRO A 137 -12.64 -7.03 6.49
CA PRO A 137 -12.82 -6.03 5.44
C PRO A 137 -11.59 -5.12 5.32
N GLY A 138 -11.12 -4.87 4.09
CA GLY A 138 -9.86 -4.16 3.83
C GLY A 138 -8.64 -5.07 3.72
N LEU A 139 -8.71 -6.30 4.24
CA LEU A 139 -7.74 -7.39 3.99
C LEU A 139 -8.30 -8.47 3.03
N ASN A 140 -9.61 -8.47 2.75
CA ASN A 140 -10.25 -9.34 1.74
C ASN A 140 -9.58 -9.19 0.36
N GLY A 141 -8.67 -10.10 0.01
CA GLY A 141 -7.85 -10.06 -1.21
C GLY A 141 -6.36 -10.26 -0.94
N LEU A 142 -5.92 -10.13 0.31
CA LEU A 142 -4.62 -10.64 0.75
C LEU A 142 -4.65 -12.18 0.82
N SER A 143 -3.47 -12.77 0.69
CA SER A 143 -3.18 -14.17 0.97
C SER A 143 -1.98 -14.24 1.92
N ASP A 144 -1.69 -15.44 2.45
CA ASP A 144 -0.46 -15.68 3.22
C ASP A 144 0.79 -15.20 2.47
N THR A 145 0.92 -15.55 1.19
CA THR A 145 2.00 -15.10 0.31
C THR A 145 2.11 -13.57 0.24
N ILE A 146 0.99 -12.85 0.11
CA ILE A 146 1.00 -11.38 0.04
C ILE A 146 1.39 -10.78 1.40
N ILE A 147 0.98 -11.38 2.52
CA ILE A 147 1.36 -10.91 3.86
C ILE A 147 2.85 -11.14 4.12
N LEU A 148 3.38 -12.32 3.75
CA LEU A 148 4.82 -12.60 3.78
C LEU A 148 5.61 -11.60 2.93
N ASP A 149 5.10 -11.24 1.75
CA ASP A 149 5.73 -10.29 0.85
C ASP A 149 5.69 -8.84 1.41
N ILE A 150 4.60 -8.44 2.08
CA ILE A 150 4.49 -7.17 2.81
C ILE A 150 5.52 -7.11 3.95
N ILE A 151 5.63 -8.15 4.78
CA ILE A 151 6.58 -8.21 5.90
C ILE A 151 8.03 -8.20 5.37
N SER A 152 8.31 -8.99 4.33
CA SER A 152 9.63 -9.01 3.67
C SER A 152 10.01 -7.67 3.06
N ASN A 153 9.05 -6.93 2.49
CA ASN A 153 9.24 -5.55 2.01
C ASN A 153 9.47 -4.55 3.15
N TYR A 154 8.91 -4.79 4.34
CA TYR A 154 9.11 -3.93 5.50
C TYR A 154 10.51 -4.09 6.13
N LEU A 155 11.14 -5.25 5.96
CA LEU A 155 12.49 -5.54 6.46
C LEU A 155 13.63 -4.97 5.59
N VAL A 156 13.30 -4.45 4.40
CA VAL A 156 14.26 -3.87 3.45
C VAL A 156 14.05 -2.36 3.28
N LEU A 157 15.02 -1.73 2.62
CA LEU A 157 15.03 -0.30 2.34
C LEU A 157 13.80 0.18 1.55
N PRO A 158 13.29 1.41 1.82
CA PRO A 158 13.89 2.47 2.63
C PRO A 158 13.72 2.31 4.15
N ASN A 159 12.97 1.30 4.61
CA ASN A 159 12.81 1.02 6.03
C ASN A 159 14.14 0.58 6.63
N ARG A 160 14.46 1.11 7.82
CA ARG A 160 15.63 0.73 8.62
C ARG A 160 15.35 1.01 10.09
N ILE A 161 15.83 0.13 10.96
CA ILE A 161 15.82 0.37 12.41
C ILE A 161 17.03 1.25 12.72
N THR A 162 16.81 2.42 13.32
CA THR A 162 17.90 3.32 13.74
C THR A 162 17.98 3.32 15.27
N VAL A 163 19.12 2.88 15.81
CA VAL A 163 19.41 2.85 17.26
C VAL A 163 20.45 3.94 17.56
N PRO A 164 20.06 5.08 18.13
CA PRO A 164 21.00 6.13 18.53
C PRO A 164 21.82 5.70 19.75
N LEU A 165 23.11 6.06 19.77
CA LEU A 165 24.04 5.79 20.87
C LEU A 165 24.45 7.06 21.63
N VAL A 166 24.08 8.24 21.11
CA VAL A 166 24.31 9.58 21.68
C VAL A 166 23.02 10.41 21.63
N SER A 167 22.99 11.51 22.38
CA SER A 167 21.77 12.27 22.72
C SER A 167 21.12 13.02 21.55
N GLU A 168 19.86 13.42 21.74
CA GLU A 168 18.93 13.89 20.70
C GLU A 168 19.46 15.02 19.79
N VAL A 169 20.36 15.85 20.30
CA VAL A 169 20.97 16.98 19.56
C VAL A 169 21.75 16.49 18.33
N GLN A 170 22.38 15.31 18.37
CA GLN A 170 23.01 14.68 17.20
C GLN A 170 22.03 13.76 16.43
N ILE A 171 20.98 13.24 17.09
CA ILE A 171 19.92 12.45 16.43
C ILE A 171 19.16 13.28 15.39
N ALA A 172 19.04 14.60 15.56
CA ALA A 172 18.46 15.49 14.54
C ALA A 172 19.17 15.41 13.17
N GLN A 173 20.48 15.13 13.12
CA GLN A 173 21.20 14.89 11.86
C GLN A 173 20.90 13.50 11.27
N LEU A 174 20.65 12.49 12.11
CA LEU A 174 20.25 11.14 11.70
C LEU A 174 18.78 11.06 11.23
N ARG A 175 17.91 11.88 11.81
CA ARG A 175 16.51 12.05 11.42
C ARG A 175 16.33 12.87 10.14
N PHE A 176 17.35 13.55 9.65
CA PHE A 176 17.36 14.29 8.39
C PHE A 176 18.26 13.60 7.34
N PRO A 177 17.85 12.44 6.78
CA PRO A 177 18.67 11.70 5.83
C PRO A 177 18.74 12.44 4.49
N ILE A 178 19.81 13.22 4.30
CA ILE A 178 20.15 13.81 3.00
C ILE A 178 20.39 12.64 2.02
N PRO A 179 19.67 12.57 0.87
CA PRO A 179 19.94 11.58 -0.16
C PRO A 179 21.40 11.67 -0.61
N LYS A 180 22.10 10.53 -0.69
CA LYS A 180 23.50 10.50 -1.11
C LYS A 180 23.65 10.74 -2.63
N GLY A 181 22.55 10.66 -3.41
CA GLY A 181 22.49 11.06 -4.82
C GLY A 181 21.07 11.08 -5.39
N VAL A 182 20.94 11.57 -6.62
CA VAL A 182 19.72 11.43 -7.46
C VAL A 182 20.09 10.63 -8.70
N VAL A 183 19.28 9.64 -9.07
CA VAL A 183 19.34 9.02 -10.40
C VAL A 183 18.31 9.70 -11.32
N ARG A 184 18.76 10.14 -12.48
CA ARG A 184 17.90 10.58 -13.59
C ARG A 184 17.88 9.49 -14.66
N ILE A 185 16.68 9.05 -15.01
CA ILE A 185 16.41 7.94 -15.91
C ILE A 185 15.75 8.50 -17.16
N HIS A 186 16.50 8.59 -18.26
CA HIS A 186 15.91 8.84 -19.59
C HIS A 186 15.41 7.51 -20.14
N PHE A 187 14.09 7.40 -20.25
CA PHE A 187 13.36 6.28 -20.83
C PHE A 187 13.05 6.61 -22.29
N ILE A 188 13.99 6.27 -23.17
CA ILE A 188 14.05 6.84 -24.52
C ILE A 188 13.14 6.05 -25.46
N GLU A 189 13.49 4.80 -25.76
CA GLU A 189 12.85 4.00 -26.80
C GLU A 189 13.11 2.51 -26.59
N ALA A 190 12.35 1.66 -27.27
CA ALA A 190 12.65 0.25 -27.43
C ALA A 190 12.63 -0.14 -28.92
N GLN A 191 13.22 -1.29 -29.24
CA GLN A 191 13.19 -1.87 -30.59
C GLN A 191 12.93 -3.38 -30.54
N ASP A 192 12.50 -3.92 -31.68
CA ASP A 192 12.32 -5.34 -31.96
C ASP A 192 11.36 -6.10 -31.02
N LEU A 193 10.48 -5.40 -30.31
CA LEU A 193 9.57 -5.99 -29.32
C LEU A 193 8.70 -7.13 -29.89
N GLU A 194 8.24 -8.01 -29.01
CA GLU A 194 7.26 -9.04 -29.34
C GLU A 194 5.87 -8.44 -29.47
N GLY A 195 5.23 -8.63 -30.63
CA GLY A 195 3.77 -8.50 -30.73
C GLY A 195 3.12 -9.66 -29.99
N LYS A 196 2.42 -9.37 -28.89
CA LYS A 196 1.64 -10.33 -28.10
C LYS A 196 0.13 -10.24 -28.39
N ASP A 197 -0.30 -9.16 -29.02
CA ASP A 197 -1.68 -8.96 -29.43
C ASP A 197 -2.00 -9.71 -30.73
N THR A 198 -3.20 -10.29 -30.83
CA THR A 198 -3.65 -11.07 -32.00
C THR A 198 -5.01 -10.62 -32.47
N TYR A 199 -5.09 -10.25 -33.74
CA TYR A 199 -6.37 -9.98 -34.41
C TYR A 199 -6.97 -11.30 -34.90
N LEU A 200 -8.31 -11.33 -35.07
CA LEU A 200 -9.07 -12.45 -35.63
C LEU A 200 -8.76 -13.82 -34.95
N LYS A 201 -8.91 -13.89 -33.63
CA LYS A 201 -8.75 -15.13 -32.83
C LYS A 201 -7.43 -15.90 -33.11
N GLY A 202 -6.33 -15.19 -33.31
CA GLY A 202 -4.99 -15.79 -33.47
C GLY A 202 -4.55 -16.02 -34.91
N ILE A 203 -5.34 -15.64 -35.91
CA ILE A 203 -4.99 -15.82 -37.33
C ILE A 203 -3.97 -14.78 -37.82
N VAL A 204 -3.93 -13.58 -37.21
CA VAL A 204 -2.98 -12.51 -37.57
C VAL A 204 -2.29 -11.98 -36.31
N LYS A 205 -0.95 -12.03 -36.31
CA LYS A 205 -0.11 -11.47 -35.24
C LYS A 205 -0.12 -9.94 -35.33
N GLY A 206 -0.76 -9.30 -34.36
CA GLY A 206 -0.82 -7.86 -34.23
C GLY A 206 0.51 -7.26 -33.75
N LYS A 207 0.62 -5.93 -33.86
CA LYS A 207 1.62 -5.17 -33.11
C LYS A 207 1.04 -4.87 -31.73
N SER A 208 1.91 -4.82 -30.73
CA SER A 208 1.48 -4.52 -29.35
C SER A 208 1.50 -3.02 -29.04
N ASP A 209 0.84 -2.70 -27.92
CA ASP A 209 0.72 -1.37 -27.33
C ASP A 209 1.72 -1.21 -26.14
N PRO A 210 3.03 -1.02 -26.37
CA PRO A 210 4.02 -0.99 -25.29
C PRO A 210 3.95 0.21 -24.34
N TYR A 211 4.26 -0.09 -23.08
CA TYR A 211 4.56 0.85 -22.00
C TYR A 211 5.58 0.20 -21.03
N GLY A 212 6.31 1.02 -20.28
CA GLY A 212 7.24 0.57 -19.24
C GLY A 212 6.77 0.92 -17.83
N ILE A 213 7.12 0.07 -16.87
CA ILE A 213 7.03 0.34 -15.43
C ILE A 213 8.45 0.35 -14.86
N ILE A 214 8.86 1.43 -14.22
CA ILE A 214 10.21 1.63 -13.69
C ILE A 214 10.12 1.66 -12.17
N ARG A 215 10.74 0.69 -11.49
CA ARG A 215 10.79 0.66 -10.02
C ARG A 215 12.19 0.93 -9.51
N VAL A 216 12.31 1.90 -8.61
CA VAL A 216 13.53 2.25 -7.90
C VAL A 216 13.21 2.26 -6.40
N GLY A 217 13.55 1.16 -5.71
CA GLY A 217 13.09 0.91 -4.34
C GLY A 217 11.55 0.94 -4.24
N ASN A 218 11.02 1.88 -3.45
CA ASN A 218 9.58 2.09 -3.30
C ASN A 218 8.96 3.00 -4.36
N GLN A 219 9.75 3.74 -5.14
CA GLN A 219 9.25 4.64 -6.19
C GLN A 219 8.93 3.85 -7.45
N ILE A 220 7.75 4.09 -8.03
CA ILE A 220 7.28 3.44 -9.25
C ILE A 220 6.85 4.53 -10.23
N PHE A 221 7.38 4.48 -11.44
CA PHE A 221 6.99 5.34 -12.56
C PHE A 221 6.39 4.47 -13.67
N GLN A 222 5.43 5.00 -14.42
CA GLN A 222 4.80 4.33 -15.55
C GLN A 222 4.84 5.26 -16.76
N SER A 223 5.30 4.76 -17.90
CA SER A 223 5.31 5.53 -19.15
C SER A 223 3.93 5.57 -19.81
N LYS A 224 3.78 6.47 -20.77
CA LYS A 224 2.65 6.47 -21.71
C LYS A 224 2.62 5.16 -22.50
N VAL A 225 1.41 4.75 -22.88
CA VAL A 225 1.18 3.62 -23.81
C VAL A 225 1.31 4.14 -25.23
N ILE A 226 2.16 3.52 -26.03
CA ILE A 226 2.32 3.82 -27.46
C ILE A 226 1.62 2.71 -28.23
N LYS A 227 0.66 3.05 -29.09
CA LYS A 227 -0.17 2.05 -29.79
C LYS A 227 0.51 1.42 -31.00
N GLU A 228 0.21 0.14 -31.22
CA GLU A 228 0.55 -0.66 -32.41
C GLU A 228 1.99 -0.47 -32.92
N ASN A 229 2.98 -0.43 -32.01
CA ASN A 229 4.36 -0.13 -32.35
C ASN A 229 5.34 -1.03 -31.59
N LEU A 230 6.12 -1.84 -32.31
CA LEU A 230 7.16 -2.70 -31.74
C LEU A 230 8.52 -1.99 -31.58
N ASN A 231 8.61 -0.73 -32.02
CA ASN A 231 9.75 0.15 -31.83
C ASN A 231 9.30 1.51 -31.22
N PRO A 232 8.74 1.49 -29.99
CA PRO A 232 8.20 2.69 -29.35
C PRO A 232 9.29 3.69 -28.98
N LYS A 233 8.98 4.99 -29.10
CA LYS A 233 9.81 6.09 -28.61
C LYS A 233 9.00 6.89 -27.59
N TRP A 234 9.32 6.75 -26.32
CA TRP A 234 8.64 7.45 -25.23
C TRP A 234 9.22 8.83 -25.00
N ASN A 235 10.56 8.95 -24.99
CA ASN A 235 11.29 10.16 -24.62
C ASN A 235 10.73 10.77 -23.32
N GLU A 236 10.68 9.95 -22.27
CA GLU A 236 10.25 10.36 -20.93
C GLU A 236 11.44 10.35 -19.97
N VAL A 237 11.44 11.24 -18.97
CA VAL A 237 12.50 11.29 -17.95
C VAL A 237 11.89 11.23 -16.56
N TYR A 238 12.50 10.41 -15.70
CA TYR A 238 12.11 10.25 -14.30
C TYR A 238 13.31 10.51 -13.38
N GLU A 239 13.07 11.13 -12.23
CA GLU A 239 14.10 11.49 -11.25
C GLU A 239 13.78 10.86 -9.90
N CYS A 240 14.77 10.23 -9.27
CA CYS A 240 14.61 9.49 -8.03
C CYS A 240 15.77 9.78 -7.06
N ALA A 241 15.44 10.26 -5.86
CA ALA A 241 16.41 10.50 -4.79
C ALA A 241 16.74 9.19 -4.04
N LEU A 242 18.04 8.95 -3.79
CA LEU A 242 18.58 7.69 -3.28
C LEU A 242 19.46 7.91 -2.04
N ALA A 243 19.26 7.07 -1.02
CA ALA A 243 19.99 7.15 0.25
C ALA A 243 21.36 6.45 0.25
N PHE A 244 21.87 6.00 -0.91
CA PHE A 244 23.10 5.21 -1.03
C PHE A 244 24.11 5.90 -1.96
N PRO A 245 25.42 5.85 -1.66
CA PRO A 245 26.43 6.67 -2.35
C PRO A 245 26.62 6.32 -3.84
N LYS A 246 26.22 5.12 -4.26
CA LYS A 246 26.12 4.68 -5.66
C LYS A 246 24.96 3.67 -5.73
N LEU A 247 24.39 3.42 -6.92
CA LEU A 247 23.62 2.20 -7.09
C LEU A 247 24.57 1.00 -6.82
N PRO A 248 24.12 -0.04 -6.10
CA PRO A 248 24.87 -1.28 -6.03
C PRO A 248 25.12 -1.81 -7.45
N ALA A 249 26.27 -2.46 -7.69
CA ALA A 249 26.60 -3.13 -8.95
C ALA A 249 25.75 -4.41 -9.21
N GLU A 250 24.63 -4.51 -8.51
CA GLU A 250 23.69 -5.62 -8.40
C GLU A 250 22.27 -5.01 -8.26
N PRO A 251 21.20 -5.76 -8.55
CA PRO A 251 20.02 -5.26 -9.26
C PRO A 251 19.00 -4.52 -8.36
N ALA A 252 19.31 -3.29 -7.96
CA ALA A 252 18.38 -2.41 -7.22
C ALA A 252 17.41 -1.62 -8.12
N THR A 253 17.67 -1.52 -9.42
CA THR A 253 16.74 -0.94 -10.41
C THR A 253 15.97 -2.08 -11.07
N VAL A 254 14.72 -2.27 -10.68
CA VAL A 254 13.86 -3.29 -11.28
C VAL A 254 12.95 -2.62 -12.29
N MET A 255 13.41 -2.54 -13.54
CA MET A 255 12.58 -2.08 -14.65
C MET A 255 11.77 -3.26 -15.17
N TYR A 256 10.45 -3.10 -15.21
CA TYR A 256 9.48 -4.05 -15.72
C TYR A 256 8.88 -3.53 -17.03
N LEU A 257 9.25 -4.17 -18.14
CA LEU A 257 8.59 -3.99 -19.44
C LEU A 257 7.84 -5.28 -19.77
N PHE A 258 6.51 -5.24 -19.89
CA PHE A 258 5.69 -6.43 -20.11
C PHE A 258 5.91 -7.58 -19.09
N GLY A 259 6.35 -7.27 -17.87
CA GLY A 259 6.69 -8.26 -16.83
C GLY A 259 8.14 -8.73 -16.81
N VAL A 260 8.93 -8.42 -17.84
CA VAL A 260 10.37 -8.75 -17.95
C VAL A 260 11.21 -7.97 -16.94
N ARG A 261 12.19 -8.61 -16.31
CA ARG A 261 13.06 -8.02 -15.29
C ARG A 261 14.49 -7.77 -15.80
N LEU A 262 14.96 -6.51 -15.88
CA LEU A 262 16.36 -6.20 -16.20
C LEU A 262 17.29 -6.28 -14.96
N PHE A 263 18.53 -6.74 -15.15
CA PHE A 263 19.51 -6.92 -14.06
C PHE A 263 20.86 -6.19 -14.17
N HIS A 264 21.24 -5.64 -15.33
CA HIS A 264 22.58 -5.05 -15.52
C HIS A 264 22.50 -3.65 -16.13
N ILE A 265 22.74 -2.61 -15.32
CA ILE A 265 22.86 -1.23 -15.81
C ILE A 265 24.11 -0.58 -15.23
N THR A 266 25.10 -0.37 -16.09
CA THR A 266 26.31 0.39 -15.76
C THR A 266 25.98 1.89 -15.77
N LEU A 267 26.14 2.56 -14.63
CA LEU A 267 25.99 4.01 -14.56
C LEU A 267 26.94 4.72 -15.54
N LEU A 268 26.45 5.78 -16.19
CA LEU A 268 27.17 6.62 -17.18
C LEU A 268 27.42 5.99 -18.56
N ASN A 269 26.48 5.21 -19.11
CA ASN A 269 26.47 4.92 -20.56
C ASN A 269 25.08 5.07 -21.18
N PHE A 270 25.06 5.65 -22.39
CA PHE A 270 23.93 5.68 -23.32
C PHE A 270 23.94 4.35 -24.08
N GLN A 271 23.09 3.40 -23.67
CA GLN A 271 23.21 2.00 -24.09
C GLN A 271 21.88 1.32 -24.38
N TRP A 272 21.95 0.36 -25.29
CA TRP A 272 20.88 -0.60 -25.58
C TRP A 272 21.04 -1.83 -24.69
N PHE A 273 19.99 -2.14 -23.93
CA PHE A 273 19.89 -3.30 -23.06
C PHE A 273 18.96 -4.32 -23.72
N THR A 274 19.40 -5.58 -23.86
CA THR A 274 18.52 -6.66 -24.29
C THR A 274 17.48 -6.94 -23.18
N LEU A 275 16.25 -7.21 -23.56
CA LEU A 275 15.20 -7.62 -22.63
C LEU A 275 15.38 -9.10 -22.27
N ASP A 276 15.42 -9.41 -20.97
CA ASP A 276 15.40 -10.78 -20.45
C ASP A 276 14.01 -11.45 -20.65
N GLU A 277 13.88 -12.75 -20.43
CA GLU A 277 12.57 -13.47 -20.44
C GLU A 277 11.70 -13.34 -21.73
N VAL A 278 12.26 -12.81 -22.83
CA VAL A 278 11.62 -12.72 -24.16
C VAL A 278 12.55 -13.22 -25.26
N SER A 279 11.99 -13.65 -26.40
CA SER A 279 12.77 -14.12 -27.55
C SER A 279 13.46 -12.99 -28.31
N LYS A 280 12.93 -11.76 -28.22
CA LYS A 280 13.49 -10.56 -28.83
C LYS A 280 12.97 -9.29 -28.16
N GLY A 281 13.79 -8.24 -28.25
CA GLY A 281 13.49 -6.90 -27.77
C GLY A 281 14.71 -6.26 -27.13
N LYS A 282 14.90 -4.96 -27.37
CA LYS A 282 15.92 -4.16 -26.69
C LYS A 282 15.32 -2.84 -26.22
N LEU A 283 15.86 -2.31 -25.13
CA LEU A 283 15.47 -1.07 -24.50
C LEU A 283 16.64 -0.10 -24.49
N HIS A 284 16.39 1.16 -24.86
CA HIS A 284 17.37 2.22 -24.89
C HIS A 284 17.21 3.12 -23.67
N LEU A 285 18.23 3.19 -22.83
CA LEU A 285 18.26 4.01 -21.63
C LEU A 285 19.51 4.87 -21.57
N LYS A 286 19.38 6.02 -20.91
CA LYS A 286 20.48 6.84 -20.43
C LYS A 286 20.25 7.11 -18.94
N LEU A 287 21.19 6.65 -18.11
CA LEU A 287 21.18 6.92 -16.66
C LEU A 287 22.24 7.96 -16.30
N GLU A 288 21.82 9.00 -15.59
CA GLU A 288 22.72 9.99 -14.99
C GLU A 288 22.72 9.83 -13.46
N TRP A 289 23.90 9.86 -12.85
CA TRP A 289 24.06 10.02 -11.40
C TRP A 289 24.34 11.48 -11.10
N LEU A 290 23.49 12.11 -10.29
CA LEU A 290 23.61 13.50 -9.90
C LEU A 290 23.99 13.58 -8.42
N THR A 291 25.18 14.13 -8.15
CA THR A 291 25.65 14.43 -6.80
C THR A 291 24.92 15.65 -6.26
N LEU A 292 24.59 15.63 -4.96
CA LEU A 292 23.99 16.74 -4.23
C LEU A 292 25.08 17.70 -3.76
N MET A 293 25.29 18.80 -4.49
CA MET A 293 26.26 19.83 -4.13
C MET A 293 25.72 20.74 -3.01
N PRO A 294 26.51 21.05 -1.96
CA PRO A 294 26.16 22.00 -0.91
C PRO A 294 26.46 23.46 -1.29
N THR A 295 26.87 23.74 -2.54
CA THR A 295 27.17 25.09 -3.06
C THR A 295 26.45 25.38 -4.37
N ALA A 296 26.23 26.66 -4.67
CA ALA A 296 25.51 27.11 -5.87
C ALA A 296 26.37 27.21 -7.14
N GLU A 297 27.69 26.98 -7.07
CA GLU A 297 28.65 27.27 -8.14
C GLU A 297 28.32 26.65 -9.51
N ASN A 298 27.81 25.41 -9.51
CA ASN A 298 27.48 24.69 -10.75
C ASN A 298 26.04 24.96 -11.24
N LEU A 299 25.23 25.73 -10.51
CA LEU A 299 23.80 25.91 -10.80
C LEU A 299 23.54 26.48 -12.19
N ASP A 300 24.27 27.51 -12.61
CA ASP A 300 24.05 28.13 -13.93
C ASP A 300 24.48 27.23 -15.09
N LYS A 301 25.48 26.35 -14.88
CA LYS A 301 25.86 25.32 -15.86
C LYS A 301 24.74 24.28 -15.99
N VAL A 302 24.21 23.80 -14.86
CA VAL A 302 23.11 22.83 -14.79
C VAL A 302 21.81 23.39 -15.39
N LEU A 303 21.46 24.64 -15.09
CA LEU A 303 20.31 25.32 -15.70
C LEU A 303 20.47 25.49 -17.22
N THR A 304 21.70 25.68 -17.70
CA THR A 304 21.99 25.78 -19.14
C THR A 304 21.87 24.42 -19.83
N SER A 305 22.40 23.33 -19.24
CA SER A 305 22.25 21.98 -19.80
C SER A 305 20.78 21.53 -19.82
N ILE A 306 20.01 21.82 -18.78
CA ILE A 306 18.58 21.50 -18.71
C ILE A 306 17.77 22.24 -19.80
N ARG A 307 18.15 23.48 -20.16
CA ARG A 307 17.50 24.21 -21.25
C ARG A 307 17.77 23.61 -22.63
N ALA A 308 18.90 22.92 -22.81
CA ALA A 308 19.24 22.25 -24.06
C ALA A 308 18.55 20.88 -24.21
N ASP A 309 18.13 20.25 -23.10
CA ASP A 309 17.51 18.92 -23.05
C ASP A 309 15.97 18.99 -23.02
N LYS A 310 15.39 20.05 -23.59
CA LYS A 310 13.95 20.39 -23.45
C LYS A 310 13.00 19.44 -24.17
N ASP A 311 13.47 18.65 -25.12
CA ASP A 311 12.63 17.85 -26.01
C ASP A 311 12.24 16.47 -25.43
N GLN A 312 12.61 16.16 -24.17
CA GLN A 312 12.51 14.81 -23.58
C GLN A 312 11.83 14.71 -22.20
N ALA A 313 11.26 15.79 -21.63
CA ALA A 313 10.73 15.75 -20.25
C ALA A 313 9.28 16.27 -20.14
N ASN A 314 8.38 15.46 -19.59
CA ASN A 314 6.97 15.83 -19.37
C ASN A 314 6.81 17.02 -18.40
N ASP A 315 7.66 17.10 -17.36
CA ASP A 315 7.50 18.06 -16.24
C ASP A 315 8.65 19.09 -16.13
N GLY A 316 9.66 18.97 -17.01
CA GLY A 316 10.95 19.69 -16.90
C GLY A 316 11.93 19.05 -15.90
N LEU A 317 13.22 19.02 -16.26
CA LEU A 317 14.29 18.42 -15.42
C LEU A 317 14.62 19.27 -14.19
N SER A 318 15.06 18.66 -13.10
CA SER A 318 15.45 19.38 -11.88
C SER A 318 16.90 19.87 -11.90
N SER A 319 17.13 21.11 -11.45
CA SER A 319 18.47 21.65 -11.19
C SER A 319 18.89 21.52 -9.73
N ALA A 320 17.93 21.34 -8.81
CA ALA A 320 18.19 21.22 -7.40
C ALA A 320 17.19 20.27 -6.71
N LEU A 321 17.55 19.83 -5.51
CA LEU A 321 16.72 19.08 -4.59
C LEU A 321 16.52 19.91 -3.31
N LEU A 322 15.27 20.14 -2.92
CA LEU A 322 14.91 20.78 -1.67
C LEU A 322 14.53 19.70 -0.66
N ILE A 323 15.16 19.72 0.51
CA ILE A 323 14.98 18.73 1.58
C ILE A 323 14.48 19.50 2.81
N LEU A 324 13.32 19.12 3.34
CA LEU A 324 12.72 19.76 4.50
C LEU A 324 12.57 18.78 5.66
N TYR A 325 12.92 19.24 6.86
CA TYR A 325 12.50 18.66 8.12
C TYR A 325 11.44 19.57 8.73
N LEU A 326 10.22 19.06 8.85
CA LEU A 326 9.14 19.70 9.58
C LEU A 326 9.18 19.21 11.02
N ASP A 327 9.67 20.06 11.92
CA ASP A 327 9.78 19.75 13.34
C ASP A 327 8.42 19.92 14.02
N SER A 328 7.98 21.16 14.24
CA SER A 328 6.81 21.49 15.06
C SER A 328 6.24 22.88 14.74
N ALA A 329 5.07 23.20 15.26
CA ALA A 329 4.56 24.57 15.33
C ALA A 329 4.13 24.94 16.75
N ARG A 330 4.01 26.24 17.04
CA ARG A 330 3.59 26.77 18.35
C ARG A 330 2.64 27.94 18.22
N ASN A 331 1.83 28.14 19.26
CA ASN A 331 0.83 29.21 19.38
C ASN A 331 -0.16 29.27 18.21
N LEU A 332 -0.48 28.14 17.56
CA LEU A 332 -1.43 28.15 16.45
C LEU A 332 -2.81 28.66 16.93
N PRO A 333 -3.59 29.35 16.07
CA PRO A 333 -4.89 29.87 16.44
C PRO A 333 -5.84 28.76 16.91
N SER A 334 -6.49 28.99 18.04
CA SER A 334 -7.63 28.17 18.46
C SER A 334 -8.87 28.57 17.65
N ILE A 335 -9.75 27.59 17.39
CA ILE A 335 -10.95 27.81 16.57
C ILE A 335 -12.12 28.08 17.51
N TYR A 336 -12.70 29.26 17.33
CA TYR A 336 -13.83 29.75 18.10
C TYR A 336 -15.15 29.41 17.40
N GLU A 337 -15.97 28.59 18.05
CA GLU A 337 -17.35 28.33 17.61
C GLU A 337 -18.31 29.28 18.36
N GLY A 338 -18.87 30.27 17.67
CA GLY A 338 -19.85 31.18 18.26
C GLY A 338 -20.34 32.27 17.30
N ASN A 339 -21.45 32.92 17.67
CA ASN A 339 -22.12 33.94 16.85
C ASN A 339 -21.42 35.31 16.99
N PHE A 340 -21.36 36.11 15.90
CA PHE A 340 -20.66 37.41 15.89
C PHE A 340 -21.49 38.56 15.31
N GLY A 341 -21.46 39.69 16.02
CA GLY A 341 -21.90 40.98 15.51
C GLY A 341 -20.91 41.60 14.50
N CYS A 342 -21.41 42.62 13.79
CA CYS A 342 -20.71 43.33 12.72
C CYS A 342 -19.37 43.95 13.19
N GLY A 343 -18.35 43.94 12.33
CA GLY A 343 -17.03 44.54 12.56
C GLY A 343 -15.94 43.97 11.64
N TYR A 344 -14.86 44.72 11.43
CA TYR A 344 -13.92 44.47 10.33
C TYR A 344 -12.88 43.37 10.63
N LEU A 345 -12.56 42.58 9.59
CA LEU A 345 -11.69 41.39 9.66
C LEU A 345 -10.23 41.67 10.09
N LYS A 346 -9.69 42.87 9.83
CA LYS A 346 -8.27 43.19 10.11
C LYS A 346 -7.93 43.27 11.59
N GLU A 347 -8.80 43.87 12.41
CA GLU A 347 -8.59 44.03 13.85
C GLU A 347 -8.70 42.69 14.60
N ARG A 348 -9.41 41.72 14.03
CA ARG A 348 -9.79 40.46 14.68
C ARG A 348 -8.69 39.39 14.71
N ARG A 349 -7.72 39.44 13.78
CA ARG A 349 -6.55 38.53 13.78
C ARG A 349 -5.54 38.85 14.89
N ALA A 350 -5.49 40.10 15.36
CA ALA A 350 -4.59 40.52 16.44
C ALA A 350 -4.81 39.76 17.76
N SER A 351 -6.01 39.19 17.97
CA SER A 351 -6.38 38.44 19.17
C SER A 351 -6.13 36.93 19.09
N GLY A 352 -5.44 36.43 18.05
CA GLY A 352 -5.07 35.01 17.93
C GLY A 352 -6.20 34.03 17.58
N LEU A 353 -7.31 34.53 17.02
CA LEU A 353 -8.45 33.72 16.59
C LEU A 353 -8.52 33.63 15.06
N VAL A 354 -8.75 32.41 14.55
CA VAL A 354 -9.08 32.15 13.14
C VAL A 354 -10.54 31.71 13.06
N PHE A 355 -11.28 32.29 12.11
CA PHE A 355 -12.68 31.98 11.86
C PHE A 355 -12.81 31.29 10.51
N CYS A 356 -13.41 30.10 10.48
CA CYS A 356 -13.71 29.39 9.24
C CYS A 356 -15.06 29.87 8.68
N GLU A 357 -15.11 30.32 7.43
CA GLU A 357 -16.35 30.78 6.74
C GLU A 357 -17.25 29.62 6.28
N ASN A 358 -17.38 28.55 7.09
CA ASN A 358 -18.28 27.44 6.78
C ASN A 358 -19.66 27.67 7.41
N THR A 359 -20.66 27.94 6.57
CA THR A 359 -22.05 28.22 6.94
C THR A 359 -22.73 27.08 7.70
N THR A 360 -22.20 25.86 7.64
CA THR A 360 -22.76 24.67 8.30
C THR A 360 -22.58 24.71 9.83
N SER A 361 -21.47 25.26 10.33
CA SER A 361 -21.14 25.30 11.76
C SER A 361 -22.00 26.29 12.54
N LEU A 362 -22.38 27.40 11.89
CA LEU A 362 -23.21 28.46 12.48
C LEU A 362 -24.57 27.94 12.99
N TYR A 363 -25.17 26.97 12.31
CA TYR A 363 -26.48 26.42 12.68
C TYR A 363 -26.49 25.65 14.01
N ARG A 364 -25.35 25.08 14.47
CA ARG A 364 -25.28 24.42 15.79
C ARG A 364 -25.01 25.40 16.93
N ALA A 365 -24.19 26.42 16.70
CA ALA A 365 -23.79 27.38 17.73
C ALA A 365 -24.97 28.25 18.21
N LEU A 366 -25.97 28.49 17.36
CA LEU A 366 -27.15 29.32 17.65
C LEU A 366 -27.99 28.86 18.85
N PHE A 367 -27.94 27.57 19.22
CA PHE A 367 -28.81 26.99 20.26
C PHE A 367 -28.11 26.63 21.58
N SER A 368 -26.79 26.85 21.72
CA SER A 368 -26.02 26.36 22.87
C SER A 368 -25.60 27.43 23.89
N GLY A 369 -25.48 28.70 23.49
CA GLY A 369 -25.13 29.82 24.39
C GLY A 369 -23.74 29.76 25.06
N LYS A 370 -22.95 28.69 24.85
CA LYS A 370 -21.61 28.52 25.42
C LYS A 370 -20.54 28.83 24.37
N LYS A 371 -19.62 29.73 24.71
CA LYS A 371 -18.39 29.95 23.95
C LYS A 371 -17.48 28.74 24.16
N LEU A 372 -17.15 28.00 23.10
CA LEU A 372 -16.12 26.97 23.14
C LEU A 372 -14.92 27.43 22.32
N ASN A 373 -13.77 27.56 22.99
CA ASN A 373 -12.49 27.67 22.32
C ASN A 373 -11.97 26.25 22.10
N SER A 374 -11.89 25.80 20.86
CA SER A 374 -11.46 24.44 20.52
C SER A 374 -10.04 24.44 19.96
N ASN A 375 -9.21 23.50 20.43
CA ASN A 375 -7.91 23.27 19.81
C ASN A 375 -8.13 22.64 18.42
N PRO A 376 -7.40 23.10 17.39
CA PRO A 376 -7.51 22.54 16.05
C PRO A 376 -6.92 21.13 15.95
N ASN A 377 -7.07 20.52 14.78
CA ASN A 377 -6.37 19.33 14.32
C ASN A 377 -5.37 19.71 13.19
N PRO A 378 -4.15 20.19 13.51
CA PRO A 378 -3.25 20.75 12.50
C PRO A 378 -2.71 19.74 11.49
N LEU A 379 -2.67 20.19 10.24
CA LEU A 379 -2.06 19.56 9.07
C LEU A 379 -1.18 20.62 8.38
N VAL A 380 0.00 20.24 7.89
CA VAL A 380 0.81 21.10 7.01
C VAL A 380 0.77 20.59 5.57
N LEU A 381 0.43 21.49 4.65
CA LEU A 381 0.58 21.37 3.20
C LEU A 381 1.86 22.09 2.78
N LEU A 382 2.73 21.39 2.05
CA LEU A 382 3.99 21.90 1.52
C LEU A 382 3.95 21.85 0.00
N SER A 383 4.28 22.95 -0.69
CA SER A 383 4.28 23.00 -2.16
C SER A 383 5.50 23.72 -2.73
N VAL A 384 5.97 23.24 -3.89
CA VAL A 384 6.99 23.88 -4.71
C VAL A 384 6.54 23.82 -6.18
N GLY A 385 6.06 24.94 -6.70
CA GLY A 385 5.40 24.97 -8.01
C GLY A 385 4.14 24.10 -8.03
N HIS A 386 4.07 23.14 -8.94
CA HIS A 386 2.90 22.26 -9.11
C HIS A 386 2.93 21.01 -8.20
N LYS A 387 4.03 20.74 -7.48
CA LYS A 387 4.15 19.56 -6.60
C LYS A 387 3.79 19.95 -5.17
N ALA A 388 2.88 19.20 -4.57
CA ALA A 388 2.46 19.37 -3.17
C ALA A 388 2.59 18.05 -2.40
N GLN A 389 2.87 18.14 -1.10
CA GLN A 389 2.93 17.03 -0.15
C GLN A 389 2.28 17.45 1.17
N GLU A 390 1.71 16.50 1.89
CA GLU A 390 1.00 16.72 3.15
C GLU A 390 1.68 15.96 4.29
N SER A 391 1.76 16.59 5.46
CA SER A 391 2.17 15.93 6.71
C SER A 391 1.05 15.04 7.27
N LYS A 392 1.33 14.29 8.34
CA LYS A 392 0.27 13.65 9.12
C LYS A 392 -0.49 14.71 9.95
N ILE A 393 -1.79 14.50 10.10
CA ILE A 393 -2.65 15.28 11.01
C ILE A 393 -2.16 15.10 12.47
N ARG A 394 -2.20 16.17 13.26
CA ARG A 394 -2.14 16.13 14.73
C ARG A 394 -3.51 16.54 15.28
N TYR A 395 -3.90 16.02 16.44
CA TYR A 395 -5.28 16.17 16.94
C TYR A 395 -5.33 17.01 18.22
N LYS A 396 -6.28 17.95 18.27
CA LYS A 396 -6.64 18.78 19.43
C LYS A 396 -5.45 19.51 20.07
N THR A 397 -4.55 20.04 19.27
CA THR A 397 -3.36 20.78 19.72
C THR A 397 -3.12 22.05 18.91
N ASN A 398 -2.70 23.12 19.59
CA ASN A 398 -2.14 24.34 18.99
C ASN A 398 -0.60 24.37 18.99
N GLU A 399 0.03 23.34 19.57
CA GLU A 399 1.48 23.08 19.53
C GLU A 399 1.75 21.68 18.95
N PRO A 400 1.51 21.45 17.65
CA PRO A 400 1.76 20.17 17.00
C PRO A 400 3.27 19.91 16.81
N VAL A 401 3.66 18.65 16.97
CA VAL A 401 5.01 18.14 16.70
C VAL A 401 4.89 17.05 15.62
N TRP A 402 5.61 17.20 14.51
CA TRP A 402 5.56 16.30 13.37
C TRP A 402 6.78 15.39 13.28
N GLU A 403 7.98 15.97 13.27
CA GLU A 403 9.26 15.31 13.01
C GLU A 403 9.30 14.56 11.66
N GLU A 404 8.71 15.16 10.63
CA GLU A 404 8.50 14.55 9.31
C GLU A 404 9.45 15.13 8.25
N ASN A 405 9.91 14.29 7.31
CA ASN A 405 10.82 14.68 6.24
C ASN A 405 10.10 14.73 4.90
N PHE A 406 10.39 15.76 4.12
CA PHE A 406 9.86 15.96 2.78
C PHE A 406 10.99 16.26 1.80
N THR A 407 10.79 15.92 0.53
CA THR A 407 11.79 16.16 -0.52
C THR A 407 11.09 16.59 -1.79
N PHE A 408 11.52 17.71 -2.35
CA PHE A 408 10.96 18.30 -3.57
C PHE A 408 12.04 18.45 -4.63
N PHE A 409 11.70 18.02 -5.84
CA PHE A 409 12.48 18.25 -7.05
C PHE A 409 12.23 19.67 -7.55
N VAL A 410 13.30 20.47 -7.68
CA VAL A 410 13.25 21.89 -8.02
C VAL A 410 13.83 22.12 -9.41
N HIS A 411 13.00 22.65 -10.32
CA HIS A 411 13.41 22.99 -11.68
C HIS A 411 14.38 24.18 -11.69
N ASN A 412 14.07 25.27 -10.97
CA ASN A 412 14.93 26.45 -10.89
C ASN A 412 14.77 27.20 -9.54
N PRO A 413 15.73 27.07 -8.59
CA PRO A 413 15.65 27.74 -7.30
C PRO A 413 15.78 29.26 -7.37
N LYS A 414 16.24 29.84 -8.50
CA LYS A 414 16.24 31.31 -8.70
C LYS A 414 14.85 31.88 -9.03
N ARG A 415 13.82 31.04 -9.18
CA ARG A 415 12.47 31.44 -9.66
C ARG A 415 11.29 30.73 -8.99
N GLN A 416 11.57 29.77 -8.11
CA GLN A 416 10.55 29.00 -7.41
C GLN A 416 10.57 29.33 -5.93
N ASP A 417 9.39 29.28 -5.34
CA ASP A 417 9.19 29.46 -3.92
C ASP A 417 8.80 28.13 -3.28
N LEU A 418 9.17 27.95 -2.02
CA LEU A 418 8.51 27.01 -1.11
C LEU A 418 7.30 27.73 -0.50
N GLU A 419 6.14 27.10 -0.60
CA GLU A 419 4.91 27.53 0.06
C GLU A 419 4.53 26.49 1.12
N VAL A 420 4.15 26.99 2.30
CA VAL A 420 3.82 26.20 3.48
C VAL A 420 2.50 26.72 4.03
N GLU A 421 1.48 25.87 4.10
CA GLU A 421 0.18 26.23 4.68
C GLU A 421 -0.17 25.27 5.81
N VAL A 422 -0.40 25.82 7.00
CA VAL A 422 -0.94 25.07 8.13
C VAL A 422 -2.46 25.18 8.07
N ARG A 423 -3.16 24.05 8.02
CA ARG A 423 -4.62 23.96 8.01
C ARG A 423 -5.13 23.19 9.22
N ASP A 424 -6.37 23.45 9.59
CA ASP A 424 -7.13 22.59 10.48
C ASP A 424 -8.01 21.64 9.66
N GLU A 425 -7.82 20.33 9.86
CA GLU A 425 -8.60 19.30 9.20
C GLU A 425 -10.05 19.22 9.73
N GLN A 426 -10.32 19.64 10.97
CA GLN A 426 -11.65 19.51 11.56
C GLN A 426 -12.67 20.47 10.93
N HIS A 427 -12.29 21.73 10.76
CA HIS A 427 -13.16 22.80 10.29
C HIS A 427 -12.78 23.28 8.86
N GLN A 428 -11.77 22.64 8.25
CA GLN A 428 -11.33 22.86 6.86
C GLN A 428 -10.96 24.33 6.56
N CYS A 429 -10.15 24.94 7.44
CA CYS A 429 -9.68 26.31 7.23
C CYS A 429 -8.21 26.54 7.62
N SER A 430 -7.63 27.63 7.09
CA SER A 430 -6.20 27.93 7.17
C SER A 430 -5.83 28.54 8.54
N LEU A 431 -4.92 27.89 9.27
CA LEU A 431 -4.36 28.35 10.53
C LEU A 431 -3.20 29.33 10.36
N GLY A 432 -2.61 29.40 9.16
CA GLY A 432 -1.48 30.29 8.84
C GLY A 432 -0.70 29.78 7.64
N ASN A 433 0.09 30.66 7.02
CA ASN A 433 0.97 30.29 5.91
C ASN A 433 2.35 30.94 6.01
N PHE A 434 3.31 30.37 5.30
CA PHE A 434 4.67 30.87 5.16
C PHE A 434 5.14 30.64 3.73
N LYS A 435 5.93 31.56 3.20
CA LYS A 435 6.44 31.50 1.83
C LYS A 435 7.91 31.92 1.80
N LEU A 436 8.76 31.05 1.24
CA LEU A 436 10.21 31.22 1.17
C LEU A 436 10.67 31.19 -0.28
N PRO A 437 11.13 32.31 -0.86
CA PRO A 437 11.81 32.31 -2.15
C PRO A 437 13.09 31.48 -2.05
N LEU A 438 13.24 30.45 -2.90
CA LEU A 438 14.37 29.52 -2.81
C LEU A 438 15.72 30.18 -3.14
N SER A 439 15.71 31.40 -3.68
CA SER A 439 16.91 32.23 -3.84
C SER A 439 17.57 32.61 -2.51
N GLN A 440 16.81 32.76 -1.42
CA GLN A 440 17.37 33.06 -0.09
C GLN A 440 18.24 31.91 0.44
N LEU A 441 17.91 30.66 0.07
CA LEU A 441 18.76 29.50 0.36
C LEU A 441 20.05 29.50 -0.45
N LEU A 442 20.10 30.16 -1.62
CA LEU A 442 21.33 30.28 -2.42
C LEU A 442 22.39 31.20 -1.79
N GLU A 443 21.95 32.09 -0.90
CA GLU A 443 22.78 33.04 -0.15
C GLU A 443 23.16 32.53 1.25
N SER A 444 22.57 31.40 1.68
CA SER A 444 22.77 30.80 3.01
C SER A 444 23.97 29.85 3.03
N GLU A 445 24.66 29.78 4.18
CA GLU A 445 25.73 28.80 4.42
C GLU A 445 25.20 27.36 4.23
N ASP A 446 26.00 26.50 3.58
CA ASP A 446 25.63 25.13 3.24
C ASP A 446 24.27 25.01 2.51
N LEU A 447 23.82 26.09 1.84
CA LEU A 447 22.49 26.22 1.23
C LEU A 447 21.33 25.85 2.19
N THR A 448 21.49 26.12 3.48
CA THR A 448 20.63 25.59 4.54
C THR A 448 20.16 26.67 5.52
N MET A 449 18.87 26.65 5.88
CA MET A 449 18.30 27.44 6.97
C MET A 449 17.69 26.51 8.02
N HIS A 450 17.85 26.82 9.31
CA HIS A 450 17.22 26.09 10.41
C HIS A 450 16.77 27.06 11.50
N GLN A 451 15.47 27.35 11.55
CA GLN A 451 14.90 28.34 12.47
C GLN A 451 13.39 28.18 12.62
N ARG A 452 12.82 28.92 13.59
CA ARG A 452 11.37 29.17 13.65
C ARG A 452 11.01 30.31 12.70
N PHE A 453 10.11 30.02 11.78
CA PHE A 453 9.52 30.99 10.87
C PHE A 453 8.19 31.47 11.43
N GLN A 454 7.92 32.78 11.33
CA GLN A 454 6.62 33.35 11.69
C GLN A 454 5.58 33.03 10.61
N LEU A 455 4.36 32.69 11.03
CA LEU A 455 3.26 32.38 10.12
C LEU A 455 2.47 33.67 9.76
N SER A 456 2.50 34.03 8.48
CA SER A 456 1.59 35.00 7.89
C SER A 456 0.14 34.53 8.00
N ASN A 457 -0.79 35.49 8.05
CA ASN A 457 -2.23 35.28 8.16
C ASN A 457 -2.68 34.43 9.37
N SER A 458 -1.82 34.27 10.38
CA SER A 458 -2.06 33.51 11.59
C SER A 458 -2.29 34.42 12.81
N GLY A 459 -2.21 33.87 14.02
CA GLY A 459 -2.12 34.60 15.28
C GLY A 459 -0.76 35.30 15.47
N PRO A 460 -0.67 36.26 16.40
CA PRO A 460 0.48 37.19 16.49
C PRO A 460 1.81 36.53 16.87
N ASN A 461 1.78 35.37 17.54
CA ASN A 461 2.97 34.64 18.00
C ASN A 461 3.10 33.24 17.34
N SER A 462 2.33 32.99 16.27
CA SER A 462 2.28 31.70 15.58
C SER A 462 3.56 31.42 14.82
N THR A 463 4.25 30.34 15.18
CA THR A 463 5.52 29.96 14.55
C THR A 463 5.53 28.51 14.09
N ILE A 464 6.32 28.22 13.07
CA ILE A 464 6.61 26.87 12.56
C ILE A 464 8.14 26.67 12.53
N ASN A 465 8.63 25.60 13.16
CA ASN A 465 10.05 25.24 13.18
C ASN A 465 10.37 24.29 12.03
N MET A 466 11.34 24.67 11.19
CA MET A 466 11.76 23.84 10.06
C MET A 466 13.26 23.95 9.83
N LYS A 467 13.87 22.85 9.37
CA LYS A 467 15.17 22.87 8.71
C LYS A 467 14.96 22.65 7.21
N ILE A 468 15.50 23.54 6.40
CA ILE A 468 15.30 23.59 4.96
C ILE A 468 16.68 23.62 4.32
N ALA A 469 17.03 22.61 3.54
CA ALA A 469 18.31 22.50 2.85
C ALA A 469 18.09 22.34 1.34
N LEU A 470 18.73 23.18 0.53
CA LEU A 470 18.76 23.06 -0.92
C LEU A 470 20.07 22.40 -1.35
N ARG A 471 20.04 21.50 -2.33
CA ARG A 471 21.25 20.88 -2.90
C ARG A 471 21.20 20.96 -4.42
N VAL A 472 22.24 21.50 -5.04
CA VAL A 472 22.31 21.61 -6.52
C VAL A 472 22.67 20.25 -7.09
N LEU A 473 21.91 19.80 -8.09
CA LEU A 473 22.11 18.50 -8.73
C LEU A 473 23.17 18.61 -9.83
N SER A 474 24.36 18.06 -9.58
CA SER A 474 25.49 18.16 -10.50
C SER A 474 25.94 16.79 -11.00
N LEU A 475 26.16 16.67 -12.31
CA LEU A 475 26.74 15.49 -12.93
C LEU A 475 28.27 15.54 -12.78
N GLU A 476 28.81 14.73 -11.87
CA GLU A 476 30.26 14.58 -11.74
C GLU A 476 30.85 13.94 -13.01
N LYS A 477 31.75 14.66 -13.68
CA LYS A 477 32.68 14.05 -14.62
C LYS A 477 33.79 13.39 -13.81
N GLN A 478 33.92 12.06 -13.91
CA GLN A 478 35.09 11.37 -13.37
C GLN A 478 36.36 11.93 -14.03
N THR A 479 37.09 12.76 -13.31
CA THR A 479 38.51 12.98 -13.58
C THR A 479 39.22 11.68 -13.21
N ARG A 480 39.74 10.97 -14.22
CA ARG A 480 40.69 9.90 -13.95
C ARG A 480 41.90 10.52 -13.26
N SER A 481 42.17 10.10 -12.03
CA SER A 481 43.40 10.46 -11.31
C SER A 481 44.62 10.04 -12.13
N PRO A 482 45.66 10.90 -12.30
CA PRO A 482 46.84 10.55 -13.08
C PRO A 482 47.65 9.34 -12.57
N ASP A 483 47.50 9.00 -11.28
CA ASP A 483 48.45 8.13 -10.54
C ASP A 483 48.33 6.61 -10.80
N HIS A 484 47.71 6.20 -11.91
CA HIS A 484 47.67 4.80 -12.37
C HIS A 484 48.25 4.64 -13.79
N GLN A 485 49.45 5.19 -14.00
CA GLN A 485 50.29 4.97 -15.20
C GLN A 485 51.66 4.33 -14.91
N HIS A 486 51.80 3.53 -13.84
CA HIS A 486 52.96 2.63 -13.69
C HIS A 486 52.54 1.21 -13.29
N SER A 487 53.29 0.23 -13.84
CA SER A 487 52.96 -1.21 -13.97
C SER A 487 51.79 -1.51 -14.95
N ALA A 488 51.93 -2.35 -15.98
CA ALA A 488 53.11 -3.07 -16.47
C ALA A 488 53.21 -3.00 -18.00
N GLN A 489 54.39 -2.64 -18.53
CA GLN A 489 54.71 -2.85 -19.95
C GLN A 489 55.21 -4.28 -20.15
N VAL A 490 54.50 -5.08 -20.95
CA VAL A 490 55.08 -6.24 -21.63
C VAL A 490 54.99 -5.99 -23.13
N LYS A 491 56.15 -5.96 -23.78
CA LYS A 491 56.30 -5.58 -25.19
C LYS A 491 55.66 -6.64 -26.11
N ARG A 492 54.88 -6.20 -27.11
CA ARG A 492 54.74 -6.92 -28.38
C ARG A 492 55.54 -6.18 -29.46
N PRO A 493 56.30 -6.86 -30.32
CA PRO A 493 57.04 -6.20 -31.41
C PRO A 493 56.09 -5.64 -32.47
N SER A 494 56.41 -4.44 -32.94
CA SER A 494 55.76 -3.76 -34.06
C SER A 494 56.43 -4.12 -35.39
N VAL A 495 55.65 -4.41 -36.45
CA VAL A 495 56.07 -4.23 -37.85
C VAL A 495 54.92 -3.58 -38.65
N SER A 496 55.29 -2.90 -39.73
CA SER A 496 54.63 -1.79 -40.42
C SER A 496 53.45 -2.13 -41.36
N LYS A 497 52.69 -1.07 -41.69
CA LYS A 497 51.87 -0.98 -42.92
C LYS A 497 52.75 -1.13 -44.16
N ASP A 498 52.22 -1.74 -45.22
CA ASP A 498 52.33 -1.19 -46.57
C ASP A 498 51.19 -1.66 -47.50
N ALA A 499 51.05 -1.04 -48.69
CA ALA A 499 49.81 -1.06 -49.48
C ALA A 499 49.85 -1.85 -50.80
N ARG A 500 48.69 -2.33 -51.30
CA ARG A 500 48.11 -2.03 -52.66
C ARG A 500 46.91 -2.91 -53.10
N LYS A 501 45.89 -2.20 -53.62
CA LYS A 501 44.92 -2.47 -54.73
C LYS A 501 44.53 -3.89 -55.20
N SER A 502 43.22 -3.99 -55.47
CA SER A 502 42.52 -4.58 -56.65
C SER A 502 41.66 -5.84 -56.43
N SER A 503 40.75 -6.05 -57.38
CA SER A 503 39.47 -6.78 -57.27
C SER A 503 39.39 -7.99 -58.21
N PHE A 504 38.58 -9.02 -57.89
CA PHE A 504 37.56 -9.66 -58.76
C PHE A 504 36.89 -10.89 -58.08
N LYS A 505 35.78 -11.37 -58.66
CA LYS A 505 34.90 -12.53 -58.31
C LYS A 505 34.79 -13.45 -59.58
N PRO A 506 34.12 -14.63 -59.60
CA PRO A 506 33.81 -15.67 -58.57
C PRO A 506 33.99 -17.14 -59.09
N GLN A 507 33.46 -18.14 -58.34
CA GLN A 507 33.00 -19.52 -58.71
C GLN A 507 33.78 -20.79 -58.24
N VAL A 508 33.09 -21.95 -58.34
CA VAL A 508 33.12 -23.20 -57.50
C VAL A 508 33.61 -24.43 -58.32
N PRO A 509 33.97 -25.59 -57.70
CA PRO A 509 33.07 -26.79 -57.62
C PRO A 509 33.14 -27.55 -56.25
N VAL A 510 32.11 -28.20 -55.68
CA VAL A 510 31.26 -29.40 -55.98
C VAL A 510 31.83 -30.77 -55.49
N SER A 511 30.92 -31.58 -54.89
CA SER A 511 31.00 -32.87 -54.15
C SER A 511 31.25 -34.14 -55.03
N PRO A 512 31.00 -35.44 -54.67
CA PRO A 512 30.15 -36.13 -53.64
C PRO A 512 30.98 -37.15 -52.76
N PRO A 513 30.54 -38.31 -52.17
CA PRO A 513 29.25 -39.03 -52.13
C PRO A 513 28.75 -39.58 -50.73
N LEU A 514 28.64 -40.91 -50.57
CA LEU A 514 27.82 -41.73 -49.62
C LEU A 514 28.65 -42.96 -49.09
N ASP A 515 28.25 -43.90 -48.20
CA ASP A 515 26.93 -44.53 -47.96
C ASP A 515 26.81 -45.29 -46.58
N SER A 516 25.74 -46.08 -46.43
CA SER A 516 25.06 -46.59 -45.23
C SER A 516 25.44 -48.02 -44.74
N SER A 517 25.02 -48.40 -43.51
CA SER A 517 24.50 -49.74 -43.13
C SER A 517 24.22 -49.90 -41.60
N LYS A 518 23.88 -51.12 -41.14
CA LYS A 518 23.04 -51.43 -39.95
C LYS A 518 23.74 -52.23 -38.81
N HIS A 519 23.03 -52.29 -37.67
CA HIS A 519 23.05 -53.31 -36.59
C HIS A 519 24.17 -53.32 -35.55
N ALA A 520 23.78 -53.75 -34.34
CA ALA A 520 24.60 -53.91 -33.12
C ALA A 520 25.32 -55.27 -33.07
N PRO A 521 26.17 -55.50 -32.04
CA PRO A 521 25.73 -56.42 -30.99
C PRO A 521 26.10 -55.99 -29.55
N ALA A 522 25.84 -56.89 -28.59
CA ALA A 522 25.68 -56.60 -27.17
C ALA A 522 26.82 -57.09 -26.26
N SER A 523 26.90 -56.49 -25.06
CA SER A 523 27.25 -57.07 -23.73
C SER A 523 28.58 -57.86 -23.56
N PRO A 524 29.00 -58.11 -22.31
CA PRO A 524 28.42 -59.22 -21.55
C PRO A 524 27.98 -58.86 -20.12
N ALA A 525 26.99 -59.60 -19.63
CA ALA A 525 26.68 -59.75 -18.22
C ALA A 525 27.06 -61.18 -17.78
N THR A 526 27.19 -61.40 -16.47
CA THR A 526 26.91 -62.68 -15.81
C THR A 526 26.02 -62.33 -14.60
N ASP A 527 24.76 -62.74 -14.57
CA ASP A 527 24.23 -64.07 -14.17
C ASP A 527 24.14 -64.23 -12.63
N SER A 528 23.09 -64.80 -12.04
CA SER A 528 21.94 -65.53 -12.63
C SER A 528 20.74 -65.64 -11.66
N ASP A 529 19.53 -65.76 -12.22
CA ASP A 529 18.44 -66.74 -11.90
C ASP A 529 17.81 -66.89 -10.48
N LYS A 530 16.55 -67.37 -10.30
CA LYS A 530 15.30 -67.54 -11.13
C LYS A 530 14.12 -67.85 -10.15
N LYS A 531 12.92 -67.27 -10.30
CA LYS A 531 11.68 -67.77 -10.96
C LYS A 531 10.85 -68.86 -10.20
N THR A 532 9.55 -68.60 -9.96
CA THR A 532 8.37 -69.37 -10.47
C THR A 532 6.99 -68.82 -10.02
N ASP A 533 6.24 -68.25 -10.97
CA ASP A 533 4.94 -68.73 -11.51
C ASP A 533 3.70 -69.14 -10.64
N VAL A 534 2.53 -68.61 -11.08
CA VAL A 534 1.12 -69.16 -11.10
C VAL A 534 0.04 -68.71 -10.07
N ALA A 535 -1.16 -68.53 -10.65
CA ALA A 535 -2.55 -68.16 -10.26
C ALA A 535 -3.14 -68.68 -8.89
N GLU A 536 -4.36 -68.34 -8.43
CA GLU A 536 -5.64 -67.93 -9.09
C GLU A 536 -6.61 -67.08 -8.20
N LYS A 537 -7.87 -66.87 -8.66
CA LYS A 537 -8.94 -65.93 -8.22
C LYS A 537 -9.52 -66.11 -6.80
N SER A 538 -10.08 -65.04 -6.20
CA SER A 538 -11.55 -64.89 -5.88
C SER A 538 -11.92 -63.66 -4.98
N GLN A 539 -13.21 -63.29 -4.96
CA GLN A 539 -13.94 -62.33 -4.10
C GLN A 539 -15.30 -62.99 -3.70
N PRO A 540 -16.18 -62.46 -2.80
CA PRO A 540 -16.07 -61.57 -1.62
C PRO A 540 -16.54 -62.37 -0.35
N PRO A 541 -17.55 -62.05 0.52
CA PRO A 541 -18.17 -60.79 1.05
C PRO A 541 -18.41 -60.75 2.60
N ASN A 542 -18.97 -59.62 3.07
CA ASN A 542 -19.85 -59.37 4.26
C ASN A 542 -19.71 -60.15 5.59
N ALA A 543 -19.57 -59.39 6.70
CA ALA A 543 -20.43 -59.47 7.91
C ALA A 543 -20.29 -58.24 8.84
N SER A 544 -21.41 -57.77 9.41
CA SER A 544 -21.49 -56.96 10.65
C SER A 544 -21.92 -57.90 11.80
N PRO A 545 -21.75 -57.60 13.11
CA PRO A 545 -22.41 -56.50 13.83
C PRO A 545 -21.44 -55.81 14.85
N GLN A 546 -21.78 -55.09 15.93
CA GLN A 546 -23.06 -54.70 16.57
C GLN A 546 -22.91 -53.32 17.30
N TRP A 547 -23.88 -52.95 18.14
CA TRP A 547 -23.84 -51.81 19.10
C TRP A 547 -23.68 -52.33 20.54
N PRO A 548 -23.42 -51.44 21.52
CA PRO A 548 -24.46 -51.24 22.54
C PRO A 548 -24.80 -49.78 22.83
N THR A 549 -26.09 -49.50 22.85
CA THR A 549 -26.72 -48.32 23.46
C THR A 549 -27.05 -48.64 24.92
N ASP A 550 -26.74 -47.77 25.89
CA ASP A 550 -27.76 -46.89 26.49
C ASP A 550 -27.32 -46.14 27.76
N LEU A 551 -27.72 -44.86 27.79
CA LEU A 551 -28.23 -44.08 28.92
C LEU A 551 -27.63 -44.26 30.34
N SER A 552 -26.95 -43.20 30.81
CA SER A 552 -27.28 -42.65 32.14
C SER A 552 -27.19 -41.12 32.21
N ARG A 553 -28.31 -40.48 32.56
CA ARG A 553 -28.37 -39.13 33.14
C ARG A 553 -27.41 -39.01 34.32
N SER A 554 -26.72 -37.87 34.46
CA SER A 554 -26.99 -36.96 35.58
C SER A 554 -26.16 -35.67 35.53
N SER A 555 -26.82 -34.59 35.92
CA SER A 555 -26.24 -33.30 36.29
C SER A 555 -25.51 -33.35 37.63
N SER A 556 -24.49 -32.53 37.81
CA SER A 556 -24.14 -32.02 39.14
C SER A 556 -23.63 -30.57 39.06
N SER A 557 -24.41 -29.68 39.66
CA SER A 557 -24.08 -28.29 39.93
C SER A 557 -23.38 -28.16 41.29
N LEU A 558 -22.30 -27.37 41.36
CA LEU A 558 -21.80 -26.76 42.61
C LEU A 558 -21.45 -25.31 42.26
N HIS A 559 -22.29 -24.34 42.60
CA HIS A 559 -22.49 -23.69 43.90
C HIS A 559 -21.58 -22.46 44.10
N ALA A 560 -22.24 -21.33 44.35
CA ALA A 560 -21.62 -20.04 44.59
C ALA A 560 -21.02 -19.93 45.99
N SER A 561 -20.00 -19.08 46.12
CA SER A 561 -19.54 -18.52 47.40
C SER A 561 -19.71 -17.01 47.39
N ASN A 562 -20.63 -16.49 48.20
CA ASN A 562 -20.86 -15.06 48.37
C ASN A 562 -19.74 -14.42 49.20
N PHE A 563 -19.33 -13.21 48.82
CA PHE A 563 -18.88 -12.16 49.73
C PHE A 563 -19.60 -10.86 49.36
N ASN A 564 -19.96 -10.05 50.36
CA ASN A 564 -21.04 -9.07 50.24
C ASN A 564 -20.69 -7.73 50.92
N TYR A 565 -21.29 -6.63 50.42
CA TYR A 565 -21.13 -5.22 50.84
C TYR A 565 -19.75 -4.55 50.57
N SER A 566 -19.65 -3.27 50.16
CA SER A 566 -20.62 -2.16 50.11
C SER A 566 -20.52 -1.30 48.82
N PRO A 567 -21.50 -0.41 48.51
CA PRO A 567 -21.68 0.14 47.17
C PRO A 567 -21.17 1.58 46.96
N SER A 568 -20.80 1.93 45.73
CA SER A 568 -20.63 3.33 45.30
C SER A 568 -21.00 3.57 43.83
N HIS A 569 -21.97 4.46 43.63
CA HIS A 569 -22.35 5.14 42.38
C HIS A 569 -22.74 4.31 41.14
N LEU A 570 -24.06 4.23 40.94
CA LEU A 570 -24.66 4.11 39.62
C LEU A 570 -24.20 5.27 38.72
N SER A 571 -23.53 4.93 37.62
CA SER A 571 -23.55 5.73 36.40
C SER A 571 -24.27 4.90 35.35
N VAL A 572 -25.44 5.36 34.91
CA VAL A 572 -26.18 4.76 33.80
C VAL A 572 -25.32 4.91 32.56
N LYS A 573 -24.66 3.81 32.14
CA LYS A 573 -24.00 3.76 30.84
C LYS A 573 -25.07 3.83 29.77
N GLU A 574 -25.16 4.98 29.11
CA GLU A 574 -25.99 5.14 27.91
C GLU A 574 -25.71 4.00 26.92
N PRO A 575 -26.74 3.41 26.30
CA PRO A 575 -26.53 2.35 25.32
C PRO A 575 -25.76 2.89 24.12
N THR A 576 -24.51 2.43 23.96
CA THR A 576 -23.63 2.71 22.83
C THR A 576 -24.40 2.76 21.50
N PRO A 577 -24.33 3.85 20.71
CA PRO A 577 -25.15 4.00 19.51
C PRO A 577 -24.85 2.89 18.50
N SER A 578 -25.89 2.19 18.05
CA SER A 578 -25.71 0.95 17.29
C SER A 578 -25.20 1.22 15.86
N ILE A 579 -24.00 0.73 15.55
CA ILE A 579 -23.42 0.77 14.20
C ILE A 579 -24.12 -0.27 13.30
N ALA A 580 -25.33 0.05 12.83
CA ALA A 580 -25.90 -0.43 11.57
C ALA A 580 -27.25 0.23 11.18
N SER A 581 -27.50 1.49 11.54
CA SER A 581 -28.52 2.28 10.82
C SER A 581 -28.36 3.79 10.95
N ASP A 582 -27.69 4.38 9.97
CA ASP A 582 -28.32 5.46 9.22
C ASP A 582 -28.90 4.84 7.95
N ILE A 583 -30.17 4.46 8.10
CA ILE A 583 -31.17 4.00 7.13
C ILE A 583 -30.62 3.75 5.71
N SER A 584 -30.07 2.55 5.49
CA SER A 584 -29.74 2.00 4.16
C SER A 584 -29.05 2.97 3.19
N LEU A 585 -27.93 3.60 3.62
CA LEU A 585 -27.10 4.49 2.80
C LEU A 585 -27.95 5.58 2.10
N PRO A 586 -28.14 6.76 2.72
CA PRO A 586 -28.80 7.89 2.08
C PRO A 586 -28.24 8.16 0.67
N ILE A 587 -26.93 8.03 0.51
CA ILE A 587 -26.20 8.10 -0.78
C ILE A 587 -26.72 7.07 -1.80
N ALA A 588 -26.86 5.79 -1.43
CA ALA A 588 -27.35 4.75 -2.35
C ALA A 588 -28.85 4.90 -2.67
N THR A 589 -29.63 5.46 -1.74
CA THR A 589 -31.04 5.79 -1.98
C THR A 589 -31.18 7.04 -2.86
N GLN A 590 -30.27 8.01 -2.72
CA GLN A 590 -30.18 9.21 -3.54
C GLN A 590 -29.68 8.91 -4.95
N GLU A 591 -28.70 8.02 -5.09
CA GLU A 591 -28.20 7.49 -6.36
C GLU A 591 -29.30 6.72 -7.11
N LEU A 592 -30.07 5.88 -6.42
CA LEU A 592 -31.24 5.21 -6.99
C LEU A 592 -32.31 6.22 -7.47
N ARG A 593 -32.56 7.28 -6.70
CA ARG A 593 -33.47 8.37 -7.11
C ARG A 593 -32.94 9.19 -8.29
N GLN A 594 -31.62 9.39 -8.40
CA GLN A 594 -31.00 10.06 -9.55
C GLN A 594 -31.14 9.21 -10.82
N ARG A 595 -30.94 7.90 -10.72
CA ARG A 595 -31.11 6.95 -11.85
C ARG A 595 -32.57 6.87 -12.31
N LEU A 596 -33.54 6.86 -11.39
CA LEU A 596 -34.96 6.93 -11.73
C LEU A 596 -35.28 8.17 -12.60
N ARG A 597 -34.78 9.36 -12.21
CA ARG A 597 -34.94 10.60 -12.99
C ARG A 597 -34.26 10.59 -14.37
N GLN A 598 -33.27 9.72 -14.59
CA GLN A 598 -32.63 9.53 -15.90
C GLN A 598 -33.44 8.59 -16.81
N LEU A 599 -34.25 7.70 -16.23
CA LEU A 599 -35.10 6.75 -16.95
C LEU A 599 -36.46 7.35 -17.36
N GLU A 600 -36.93 8.41 -16.71
CA GLU A 600 -38.22 9.06 -17.00
C GLU A 600 -38.33 9.71 -18.40
N ASN A 601 -37.24 9.79 -19.17
CA ASN A 601 -37.22 10.32 -20.53
C ASN A 601 -37.72 9.34 -21.63
N GLY A 602 -38.23 8.15 -21.27
CA GLY A 602 -38.70 7.18 -22.26
C GLY A 602 -39.69 6.14 -21.73
N THR A 603 -40.98 6.36 -22.01
CA THR A 603 -42.14 5.46 -21.87
C THR A 603 -42.49 4.91 -20.47
N THR A 604 -43.77 4.63 -20.28
CA THR A 604 -44.41 4.44 -18.97
C THR A 604 -44.16 3.04 -18.39
N LEU A 605 -43.42 2.96 -17.29
CA LEU A 605 -43.55 1.86 -16.32
C LEU A 605 -44.68 2.18 -15.32
N GLY A 606 -45.48 1.17 -14.96
CA GLY A 606 -46.67 1.33 -14.11
C GLY A 606 -46.38 1.54 -12.61
N GLN A 607 -47.32 1.15 -11.75
CA GLN A 607 -47.36 1.41 -10.29
C GLN A 607 -46.15 0.93 -9.45
N SER A 608 -45.09 0.37 -10.04
CA SER A 608 -43.90 -0.11 -9.33
C SER A 608 -42.62 0.11 -10.16
N PRO A 609 -42.07 1.35 -10.20
CA PRO A 609 -40.96 1.73 -11.10
C PRO A 609 -39.59 1.11 -10.74
N LEU A 610 -39.50 0.36 -9.65
CA LEU A 610 -38.29 -0.34 -9.20
C LEU A 610 -38.40 -1.88 -9.35
N GLY A 611 -39.50 -2.36 -9.93
CA GLY A 611 -39.86 -3.78 -9.94
C GLY A 611 -40.58 -4.23 -8.66
N GLN A 612 -40.87 -5.54 -8.62
CA GLN A 612 -41.63 -6.20 -7.55
C GLN A 612 -40.89 -7.47 -7.08
N ILE A 613 -41.16 -7.94 -5.87
CA ILE A 613 -40.46 -9.09 -5.25
C ILE A 613 -41.44 -10.02 -4.55
N GLN A 614 -41.59 -11.22 -5.09
CA GLN A 614 -42.48 -12.22 -4.51
C GLN A 614 -41.85 -12.89 -3.29
N LEU A 615 -42.49 -12.74 -2.14
CA LEU A 615 -42.08 -13.32 -0.86
C LEU A 615 -43.20 -14.18 -0.28
N THR A 616 -42.85 -15.31 0.35
CA THR A 616 -43.71 -15.94 1.37
C THR A 616 -43.16 -15.64 2.75
N ILE A 617 -44.01 -15.20 3.68
CA ILE A 617 -43.63 -14.95 5.08
C ILE A 617 -44.53 -15.78 5.99
N ARG A 618 -43.94 -16.62 6.85
CA ARG A 618 -44.67 -17.48 7.81
C ARG A 618 -43.88 -17.65 9.11
N HIS A 619 -44.56 -17.61 10.25
CA HIS A 619 -43.99 -18.04 11.53
C HIS A 619 -44.36 -19.49 11.86
N SER A 620 -43.42 -20.22 12.47
CA SER A 620 -43.58 -21.59 12.93
C SER A 620 -43.45 -21.62 14.45
N SER A 621 -44.56 -21.46 15.17
CA SER A 621 -44.60 -21.38 16.63
C SER A 621 -43.94 -22.59 17.31
N GLN A 622 -44.21 -23.80 16.81
CA GLN A 622 -43.60 -25.05 17.30
C GLN A 622 -42.06 -25.06 17.20
N ARG A 623 -41.47 -24.30 16.26
CA ARG A 623 -40.02 -24.29 16.00
C ARG A 623 -39.36 -22.96 16.39
N ASN A 624 -40.11 -22.00 16.95
CA ASN A 624 -39.68 -20.63 17.24
C ASN A 624 -38.85 -20.00 16.10
N LYS A 625 -39.40 -20.07 14.88
CA LYS A 625 -38.75 -19.58 13.66
C LYS A 625 -39.69 -18.78 12.78
N LEU A 626 -39.24 -17.60 12.34
CA LEU A 626 -39.78 -16.92 11.16
C LEU A 626 -39.10 -17.52 9.92
N ILE A 627 -39.92 -17.94 8.97
CA ILE A 627 -39.53 -18.51 7.69
C ILE A 627 -39.88 -17.48 6.61
N VAL A 628 -38.89 -17.10 5.80
CA VAL A 628 -39.08 -16.23 4.64
C VAL A 628 -38.60 -16.96 3.40
N VAL A 629 -39.50 -17.14 2.42
CA VAL A 629 -39.15 -17.66 1.09
C VAL A 629 -39.03 -16.48 0.14
N VAL A 630 -37.89 -16.37 -0.54
CA VAL A 630 -37.66 -15.42 -1.63
C VAL A 630 -37.84 -16.18 -2.93
N HIS A 631 -38.97 -16.00 -3.61
CA HIS A 631 -39.29 -16.70 -4.86
C HIS A 631 -38.59 -16.04 -6.04
N SER A 632 -39.07 -14.86 -6.44
CA SER A 632 -38.57 -14.17 -7.62
C SER A 632 -38.70 -12.65 -7.51
N CYS A 633 -38.03 -11.92 -8.40
CA CYS A 633 -38.34 -10.52 -8.66
C CYS A 633 -38.77 -10.37 -10.12
N ARG A 634 -39.54 -9.32 -10.42
CA ARG A 634 -39.92 -8.96 -11.79
C ARG A 634 -39.82 -7.47 -12.06
N ASN A 635 -39.57 -7.11 -13.30
CA ASN A 635 -39.48 -5.73 -13.80
C ASN A 635 -38.46 -4.86 -13.03
N LEU A 636 -37.33 -5.45 -12.59
CA LEU A 636 -36.25 -4.69 -11.96
C LEU A 636 -35.63 -3.69 -12.94
N ILE A 637 -35.10 -2.57 -12.43
CA ILE A 637 -34.34 -1.63 -13.25
C ILE A 637 -33.00 -2.25 -13.73
N ALA A 638 -32.60 -1.90 -14.95
CA ALA A 638 -31.29 -2.25 -15.49
C ALA A 638 -30.18 -1.40 -14.85
N PHE A 639 -29.07 -2.03 -14.45
CA PHE A 639 -27.89 -1.34 -13.93
C PHE A 639 -26.87 -1.03 -15.05
N SER A 640 -26.93 -1.78 -16.15
CA SER A 640 -26.08 -1.67 -17.34
C SER A 640 -26.85 -2.05 -18.61
N GLU A 641 -26.29 -1.81 -19.79
CA GLU A 641 -26.86 -2.23 -21.08
C GLU A 641 -27.04 -3.76 -21.18
N GLU A 642 -26.22 -4.54 -20.47
CA GLU A 642 -26.32 -6.01 -20.39
C GLU A 642 -27.30 -6.49 -19.30
N GLY A 643 -28.05 -5.58 -18.66
CA GLY A 643 -29.00 -5.86 -17.59
C GLY A 643 -28.42 -5.68 -16.18
N SER A 644 -28.86 -6.53 -15.25
CA SER A 644 -28.50 -6.50 -13.83
C SER A 644 -28.09 -7.90 -13.32
N ASP A 645 -27.24 -7.93 -12.29
CA ASP A 645 -26.86 -9.10 -11.50
C ASP A 645 -27.52 -9.06 -10.09
N PRO A 646 -28.85 -9.27 -9.98
CA PRO A 646 -29.59 -9.10 -8.73
C PRO A 646 -29.33 -10.19 -7.68
N TYR A 647 -29.30 -9.77 -6.41
CA TYR A 647 -29.48 -10.62 -5.24
C TYR A 647 -30.31 -9.90 -4.17
N VAL A 648 -30.99 -10.68 -3.32
CA VAL A 648 -31.82 -10.18 -2.22
C VAL A 648 -31.05 -10.28 -0.90
N ARG A 649 -31.11 -9.23 -0.07
CA ARG A 649 -30.56 -9.18 1.29
C ARG A 649 -31.68 -8.90 2.29
N MET A 650 -31.72 -9.63 3.40
CA MET A 650 -32.70 -9.45 4.47
C MET A 650 -32.07 -9.21 5.86
N TYR A 651 -32.75 -8.43 6.71
CA TYR A 651 -32.52 -8.29 8.15
C TYR A 651 -33.85 -8.29 8.92
N LEU A 652 -33.84 -8.73 10.18
CA LEU A 652 -34.98 -8.67 11.09
C LEU A 652 -34.77 -7.55 12.14
N LEU A 653 -35.23 -6.34 11.82
CA LEU A 653 -35.01 -5.14 12.62
C LEU A 653 -35.72 -5.22 13.97
N PRO A 654 -35.14 -4.69 15.08
CA PRO A 654 -33.93 -3.88 15.13
C PRO A 654 -32.60 -4.65 15.15
N ASP A 655 -32.54 -5.97 14.94
CA ASP A 655 -31.24 -6.64 14.84
C ASP A 655 -30.59 -6.37 13.48
N LYS A 656 -29.59 -5.49 13.52
CA LYS A 656 -28.84 -5.01 12.34
C LYS A 656 -27.39 -5.53 12.36
N ARG A 657 -27.07 -6.45 13.26
CA ARG A 657 -25.75 -7.10 13.35
C ARG A 657 -25.49 -7.96 12.11
N ARG A 658 -24.22 -8.10 11.72
CA ARG A 658 -23.81 -8.85 10.50
C ARG A 658 -24.26 -10.33 10.52
N SER A 659 -24.38 -10.91 11.72
CA SER A 659 -24.88 -12.28 11.98
C SER A 659 -26.39 -12.46 11.71
N GLY A 660 -27.19 -11.41 11.87
CA GLY A 660 -28.63 -11.41 11.58
C GLY A 660 -28.95 -11.29 10.07
N ARG A 661 -27.94 -11.17 9.21
CA ARG A 661 -28.13 -11.02 7.75
C ARG A 661 -28.51 -12.35 7.10
N ARG A 662 -29.41 -12.29 6.12
CA ARG A 662 -29.66 -13.35 5.12
C ARG A 662 -29.45 -12.79 3.72
N LYS A 663 -29.03 -13.62 2.76
CA LYS A 663 -28.85 -13.24 1.35
C LYS A 663 -29.08 -14.42 0.40
N THR A 664 -29.60 -14.17 -0.80
CA THR A 664 -29.70 -15.16 -1.88
C THR A 664 -28.36 -15.37 -2.60
N HIS A 665 -28.34 -16.30 -3.56
CA HIS A 665 -27.34 -16.29 -4.62
C HIS A 665 -27.53 -15.05 -5.52
N VAL A 666 -26.52 -14.75 -6.34
CA VAL A 666 -26.59 -13.72 -7.37
C VAL A 666 -27.08 -14.36 -8.66
N SER A 667 -28.22 -13.92 -9.18
CA SER A 667 -28.61 -14.24 -10.55
C SER A 667 -27.92 -13.25 -11.49
N LYS A 668 -27.49 -13.67 -12.68
CA LYS A 668 -26.70 -12.82 -13.59
C LYS A 668 -27.50 -12.34 -14.79
N LYS A 669 -27.22 -11.12 -15.28
CA LYS A 669 -27.78 -10.51 -16.51
C LYS A 669 -29.29 -10.70 -16.67
N THR A 670 -30.08 -10.43 -15.63
CA THR A 670 -31.55 -10.56 -15.65
C THR A 670 -32.25 -9.49 -14.82
N LEU A 671 -33.41 -9.04 -15.31
CA LEU A 671 -34.33 -8.14 -14.61
C LEU A 671 -35.50 -8.90 -13.95
N ASN A 672 -35.59 -10.21 -14.19
CA ASN A 672 -36.63 -11.10 -13.68
C ASN A 672 -35.99 -12.35 -13.03
N PRO A 673 -35.19 -12.21 -11.96
CA PRO A 673 -34.51 -13.33 -11.31
C PRO A 673 -35.49 -14.26 -10.56
N VAL A 674 -35.26 -15.56 -10.66
CA VAL A 674 -35.88 -16.58 -9.81
C VAL A 674 -34.80 -17.11 -8.85
N PHE A 675 -35.15 -17.25 -7.57
CA PHE A 675 -34.24 -17.62 -6.48
C PHE A 675 -34.73 -18.87 -5.73
N ASP A 676 -36.03 -18.93 -5.44
CA ASP A 676 -36.73 -19.98 -4.67
C ASP A 676 -36.00 -20.41 -3.38
N GLN A 677 -35.47 -19.44 -2.62
CA GLN A 677 -34.66 -19.69 -1.42
C GLN A 677 -35.43 -19.48 -0.12
N ILE A 678 -35.29 -20.43 0.80
CA ILE A 678 -35.91 -20.41 2.13
C ILE A 678 -34.88 -19.92 3.17
N PHE A 679 -35.29 -18.98 4.04
CA PHE A 679 -34.46 -18.43 5.10
C PHE A 679 -35.16 -18.46 6.46
N ASP A 680 -34.45 -18.98 7.46
CA ASP A 680 -34.90 -19.02 8.86
C ASP A 680 -34.27 -17.89 9.70
N PHE A 681 -35.10 -17.27 10.53
CA PHE A 681 -34.71 -16.44 11.68
C PHE A 681 -35.25 -17.09 12.96
N SER A 682 -34.39 -17.36 13.94
CA SER A 682 -34.80 -17.90 15.23
C SER A 682 -35.36 -16.77 16.10
N VAL A 683 -36.68 -16.75 16.29
CA VAL A 683 -37.43 -15.68 16.95
C VAL A 683 -38.79 -16.22 17.41
N SER A 684 -39.24 -15.86 18.61
CA SER A 684 -40.56 -16.26 19.11
C SER A 684 -41.70 -15.49 18.43
N LEU A 685 -42.94 -15.99 18.48
CA LEU A 685 -44.09 -15.30 17.86
C LEU A 685 -44.37 -13.91 18.50
N PRO A 686 -44.40 -13.76 19.85
CA PRO A 686 -44.62 -12.44 20.48
C PRO A 686 -43.48 -11.44 20.22
N GLU A 687 -42.27 -11.94 19.98
CA GLU A 687 -41.13 -11.12 19.63
C GLU A 687 -41.19 -10.68 18.16
N VAL A 688 -41.51 -11.60 17.23
CA VAL A 688 -41.53 -11.26 15.79
C VAL A 688 -42.59 -10.23 15.45
N GLN A 689 -43.73 -10.22 16.18
CA GLN A 689 -44.78 -9.21 16.04
C GLN A 689 -44.32 -7.77 16.32
N ARG A 690 -43.17 -7.60 17.01
CA ARG A 690 -42.56 -6.30 17.30
C ARG A 690 -41.38 -5.96 16.39
N ARG A 691 -41.18 -6.73 15.31
CA ARG A 691 -40.03 -6.62 14.38
C ARG A 691 -40.48 -6.11 13.00
N THR A 692 -39.52 -5.70 12.20
CA THR A 692 -39.71 -5.33 10.78
C THR A 692 -38.72 -6.08 9.92
N LEU A 693 -39.18 -6.70 8.84
CA LEU A 693 -38.29 -7.33 7.85
C LEU A 693 -37.80 -6.26 6.86
N ASP A 694 -36.48 -6.01 6.84
CA ASP A 694 -35.82 -5.13 5.85
C ASP A 694 -35.31 -5.99 4.70
N VAL A 695 -35.99 -5.93 3.56
CA VAL A 695 -35.66 -6.68 2.34
C VAL A 695 -35.16 -5.70 1.28
N ALA A 696 -33.94 -5.91 0.77
CA ALA A 696 -33.35 -5.06 -0.27
C ALA A 696 -32.76 -5.89 -1.42
N VAL A 697 -33.16 -5.56 -2.64
CA VAL A 697 -32.61 -6.12 -3.88
C VAL A 697 -31.42 -5.26 -4.32
N LYS A 698 -30.30 -5.89 -4.68
CA LYS A 698 -29.04 -5.22 -4.97
C LYS A 698 -28.34 -5.81 -6.19
N ASN A 699 -27.60 -4.96 -6.90
CA ASN A 699 -26.70 -5.40 -7.97
C ASN A 699 -25.35 -5.85 -7.40
N SER A 700 -24.87 -7.03 -7.79
CA SER A 700 -23.60 -7.56 -7.28
C SER A 700 -22.35 -7.00 -7.96
N GLY A 701 -22.44 -6.74 -9.28
CA GLY A 701 -21.34 -6.26 -10.12
C GLY A 701 -20.15 -7.23 -10.26
N GLY A 702 -19.31 -6.97 -11.27
CA GLY A 702 -18.10 -7.77 -11.53
C GLY A 702 -16.97 -7.54 -10.53
N PHE A 703 -15.87 -8.27 -10.71
CA PHE A 703 -14.65 -8.14 -9.87
C PHE A 703 -14.00 -6.75 -9.97
N LEU A 704 -14.20 -6.04 -11.11
CA LEU A 704 -13.64 -4.70 -11.38
C LEU A 704 -14.70 -3.64 -11.74
N SER A 705 -15.98 -3.99 -11.73
CA SER A 705 -17.02 -3.07 -12.24
C SER A 705 -17.51 -2.11 -11.16
N LYS A 706 -17.81 -0.86 -11.57
CA LYS A 706 -18.42 0.18 -10.71
C LYS A 706 -19.91 -0.11 -10.44
N ASP A 707 -20.44 -1.20 -10.99
CA ASP A 707 -21.87 -1.46 -11.11
C ASP A 707 -22.47 -2.12 -9.87
N LYS A 708 -22.20 -1.55 -8.68
CA LYS A 708 -22.67 -2.11 -7.40
C LYS A 708 -23.58 -1.10 -6.73
N GLY A 709 -24.85 -1.47 -6.53
CA GLY A 709 -25.83 -0.54 -5.98
C GLY A 709 -27.15 -1.18 -5.54
N LEU A 710 -28.07 -0.33 -5.11
CA LEU A 710 -29.43 -0.71 -4.70
C LEU A 710 -30.34 -0.75 -5.92
N LEU A 711 -31.11 -1.82 -6.10
CA LEU A 711 -32.14 -1.93 -7.13
C LEU A 711 -33.53 -1.61 -6.57
N GLY A 712 -33.81 -2.03 -5.34
CA GLY A 712 -35.06 -1.74 -4.64
C GLY A 712 -35.03 -2.16 -3.18
N LYS A 713 -35.98 -1.67 -2.38
CA LYS A 713 -36.10 -2.02 -0.95
C LYS A 713 -37.56 -1.92 -0.48
N VAL A 714 -37.97 -2.89 0.35
CA VAL A 714 -39.23 -2.87 1.09
C VAL A 714 -38.98 -3.09 2.58
N LEU A 715 -39.81 -2.47 3.42
CA LEU A 715 -39.87 -2.70 4.86
C LEU A 715 -41.23 -3.30 5.18
N ILE A 716 -41.25 -4.51 5.76
CA ILE A 716 -42.49 -5.24 6.04
C ILE A 716 -42.67 -5.31 7.57
N PRO A 717 -43.62 -4.56 8.16
CA PRO A 717 -43.98 -4.70 9.57
C PRO A 717 -44.57 -6.09 9.81
N LEU A 718 -44.10 -6.78 10.85
CA LEU A 718 -44.51 -8.16 11.14
C LEU A 718 -45.61 -8.25 12.23
N ALA A 719 -46.33 -7.16 12.47
CA ALA A 719 -47.31 -7.05 13.57
C ALA A 719 -48.65 -7.79 13.35
N SER A 720 -48.84 -8.49 12.23
CA SER A 720 -50.09 -9.20 11.91
C SER A 720 -50.19 -10.57 12.59
N GLU A 721 -51.39 -10.93 13.06
CA GLU A 721 -51.72 -12.27 13.57
C GLU A 721 -51.71 -13.34 12.47
N GLU A 722 -51.81 -12.94 11.19
CA GLU A 722 -51.86 -13.86 10.05
C GLU A 722 -50.53 -14.58 9.78
N LEU A 723 -49.43 -14.17 10.42
CA LEU A 723 -48.12 -14.81 10.29
C LEU A 723 -48.12 -16.32 10.58
N ALA A 724 -49.03 -16.81 11.42
CA ALA A 724 -49.13 -18.24 11.73
C ALA A 724 -49.64 -19.07 10.52
N LYS A 725 -50.59 -18.51 9.74
CA LYS A 725 -51.05 -19.08 8.46
C LYS A 725 -49.97 -18.87 7.39
N GLY A 726 -49.39 -17.67 7.38
CA GLY A 726 -48.44 -17.21 6.37
C GLY A 726 -49.14 -16.80 5.08
N TRP A 727 -48.47 -15.93 4.31
CA TRP A 727 -48.99 -15.38 3.07
C TRP A 727 -47.88 -15.25 2.02
N THR A 728 -48.28 -15.19 0.74
CA THR A 728 -47.38 -15.02 -0.41
C THR A 728 -47.85 -13.83 -1.25
N GLN A 729 -47.00 -12.83 -1.45
CA GLN A 729 -47.36 -11.59 -2.15
C GLN A 729 -46.16 -11.03 -2.94
N TRP A 730 -46.46 -10.21 -3.97
CA TRP A 730 -45.53 -9.50 -4.87
C TRP A 730 -45.09 -8.11 -4.37
#